data_AF-A0AA40KB83-F1
#
_entry.id   AF-A0AA40KB83-F1
#
_cell.length_a   1.000
_cell.length_b   1.000
_cell.length_c   1.000
_cell.angle_alpha   90.00
_cell.angle_beta   90.00
_cell.angle_gamma   90.00
#
_symmetry.space_group_name_H-M   'P 1'
#
loop_
_entity.id
_entity.type
_entity.pdbx_description
1 polymer ?
#
loop_
_entity_poly.entity_id
_entity_poly.type
_entity_poly.pdbx_seq_one_letter_code
_entity_poly.pdbx_strand_id
1 'polypeptide(L)'
;MTDCKPSTLFARLGNTTVGVYVGPEVQKASVVTAIAKFTEAVTRSGGERAALQLCDKTRVGARVFGIFSDSRGNISAVQEALRTWKDGACLAGFDRHETVKGVPVALFAAPDAPVAVIHPTEGNPSDGLTRRADCKSVQAVSGDGCWALSDRCGGTSYSDLERFNQDSKLNCNTGNLFVGQHYCCSSGTLPDRSPKANADGSCKYVQAMSGDGCWALGDRCGGTSTRSIETYNKQTWGWRGCTKLEPGMEICISKGLPPMPHQLAPDKVMCGPQVMGTKRPTNGTNIAELNPCPLNACCSVWGWCGTTAQFCTPSKSETGAPGTAKEGEAGCISNCGTDIVNNRNGPAQFAKVGYFEGWNKERPCARMDADALDSLDYTHIHFAFGEVTRDLAIDVSPVQEQFDQFLALKGPKRILSFGGWAFSAELLVGKWDIFRNAVVPGQREKLAANVVKFVKDTGLDGVDFDWEYPEASDLPDLPPDSLDNGDNYLEFLKLVRRDLPKGKTLAIAAPASYWYLKGFPIAEIAKVVDYIIYMTYDFHGQWDYGNKWAVENCPAGNCLRSHINRTETINSLSMITKAGVPTNKIIAGVSSYGRSFKMSQEGCTGPMCTFEAIGPKKESAAAKGRCTGTAGYIGDVEIREIIDQGRGRSTYDEPSASDILVYDKTEWVAWMDTNTKASRTSEYQRLKLGGTSDWAVDLGLASLTLSEAEESEYYTDSEPLCDAGLGWGSMEDLGKASFPGACGAQYTVQTSLQMLDGAMRAYGEASKDYDLAFDWYVKLIQDSIQPQLDKCIDWEDNGPCNKYFYCTWRENGKIRNQGNCPLGKHDRNLFWEYELTYTLKDEAGFAKTLLEQYGIQREWVKFGDVHSVYRCKAGERDPPGSGIRNISTPSEPLRKRQCENEDRHELGRPLKADKVEVANPKKIVEAAAPNLGLLRAGLVAQWTTMVLGTWGGNNEEAAQVAAQPVFLIAQAIESMHKVREMGLDYKKEVDAKKQKELILLILTIVLFFIPIAGQAGAALGFTTATVARIALLIGFVGDAALTAVSVVDDPMMAPIAALGMFVGLGGGAARTPGRVAEIAKGQRAMRASGIVAKMGDLFKRNDDILQKVANVCRRK
;
A
#
# COMPACT_ATOMS: atom_id res chain seq x y z
N MET A 1 18.72 11.75 -18.49
CA MET A 1 19.64 12.67 -19.20
C MET A 1 20.15 13.69 -18.21
N THR A 2 21.47 13.76 -18.04
CA THR A 2 22.17 14.68 -17.16
C THR A 2 22.08 16.11 -17.71
N ASP A 3 21.42 17.02 -17.00
CA ASP A 3 21.41 18.44 -17.32
C ASP A 3 22.76 19.06 -16.93
N CYS A 4 23.73 18.96 -17.84
CA CYS A 4 25.09 19.50 -17.73
C CYS A 4 25.14 21.03 -17.96
N LYS A 5 24.07 21.78 -17.64
CA LYS A 5 24.06 23.25 -17.70
C LYS A 5 24.13 23.86 -16.29
N PRO A 6 24.87 24.97 -16.10
CA PRO A 6 24.85 25.71 -14.84
C PRO A 6 23.44 26.26 -14.57
N SER A 7 22.99 26.23 -13.32
CA SER A 7 21.73 26.83 -12.89
C SER A 7 21.99 28.13 -12.14
N THR A 8 21.21 29.17 -12.46
CA THR A 8 21.21 30.45 -11.74
C THR A 8 19.79 30.83 -11.33
N LEU A 9 19.61 31.28 -10.09
CA LEU A 9 18.33 31.71 -9.54
C LEU A 9 18.47 33.09 -8.88
N PHE A 10 17.41 33.90 -8.97
CA PHE A 10 17.33 35.23 -8.38
C PHE A 10 15.96 35.44 -7.73
N ALA A 11 15.93 36.07 -6.55
CA ALA A 11 14.70 36.44 -5.87
C ALA A 11 14.87 37.76 -5.11
N ARG A 12 13.76 38.52 -4.98
CA ARG A 12 13.70 39.73 -4.15
C ARG A 12 12.40 39.77 -3.35
N LEU A 13 12.53 40.07 -2.06
CA LEU A 13 11.40 40.32 -1.16
C LEU A 13 11.73 41.54 -0.29
N GLY A 14 10.97 42.61 -0.46
CA GLY A 14 11.28 43.91 0.14
C GLY A 14 12.65 44.44 -0.33
N ASN A 15 13.52 44.77 0.62
CA ASN A 15 14.90 45.19 0.35
C ASN A 15 15.89 44.03 0.27
N THR A 16 15.49 42.77 0.48
CA THR A 16 16.45 41.65 0.41
C THR A 16 16.49 41.06 -0.99
N THR A 17 17.68 40.97 -1.57
CA THR A 17 17.95 40.29 -2.84
C THR A 17 18.83 39.07 -2.61
N VAL A 18 18.49 37.95 -3.24
CA VAL A 18 19.22 36.68 -3.12
C VAL A 18 19.51 36.11 -4.51
N GLY A 19 20.70 35.52 -4.66
CA GLY A 19 21.13 34.85 -5.87
C GLY A 19 21.80 33.50 -5.57
N VAL A 20 21.58 32.50 -6.42
CA VAL A 20 22.19 31.17 -6.32
C VAL A 20 22.83 30.77 -7.66
N TYR A 21 24.04 30.23 -7.62
CA TYR A 21 24.76 29.64 -8.76
C TYR A 21 25.10 28.17 -8.45
N VAL A 22 24.81 27.27 -9.39
CA VAL A 22 25.18 25.85 -9.33
C VAL A 22 25.87 25.46 -10.63
N GLY A 23 27.13 25.05 -10.55
CA GLY A 23 27.91 24.61 -11.69
C GLY A 23 27.42 23.27 -12.27
N PRO A 24 27.63 23.03 -13.57
CA PRO A 24 27.16 21.83 -14.28
C PRO A 24 27.70 20.49 -13.78
N GLU A 25 28.85 20.46 -13.10
CA GLU A 25 29.42 19.24 -12.49
C GLU A 25 28.98 19.06 -11.02
N VAL A 26 28.20 19.99 -10.47
CA VAL A 26 27.62 19.90 -9.12
C VAL A 26 26.25 19.24 -9.18
N GLN A 27 26.05 18.19 -8.39
CA GLN A 27 24.76 17.50 -8.31
C GLN A 27 23.72 18.41 -7.64
N LYS A 28 22.83 19.02 -8.44
CA LYS A 28 21.83 20.01 -8.02
C LYS A 28 20.95 19.58 -6.82
N ALA A 29 20.65 18.29 -6.68
CA ALA A 29 19.89 17.75 -5.54
C ALA A 29 20.64 17.84 -4.20
N SER A 30 21.98 17.79 -4.20
CA SER A 30 22.81 17.88 -2.99
C SER A 30 22.86 19.30 -2.40
N VAL A 31 22.39 20.30 -3.15
CA VAL A 31 22.45 21.72 -2.80
C VAL A 31 21.31 22.17 -1.87
N VAL A 32 20.19 21.44 -1.80
CA VAL A 32 19.00 21.82 -1.01
C VAL A 32 19.32 21.96 0.49
N THR A 33 20.13 21.04 1.02
CA THR A 33 20.60 21.08 2.42
C THR A 33 21.49 22.30 2.68
N ALA A 34 22.27 22.73 1.67
CA ALA A 34 23.12 23.91 1.78
C ALA A 34 22.29 25.21 1.85
N ILE A 35 21.18 25.29 1.12
CA ILE A 35 20.26 26.43 1.16
C ILE A 35 19.57 26.54 2.53
N ALA A 36 19.06 25.43 3.08
CA ALA A 36 18.45 25.42 4.41
C ALA A 36 19.44 25.85 5.51
N LYS A 37 20.69 25.36 5.42
CA LYS A 37 21.77 25.73 6.36
C LYS A 37 22.20 27.19 6.23
N PHE A 38 22.22 27.72 5.01
CA PHE A 38 22.46 29.14 4.77
C PHE A 38 21.38 30.01 5.42
N THR A 39 20.11 29.66 5.26
CA THR A 39 18.99 30.38 5.90
C THR A 39 19.10 30.37 7.43
N GLU A 40 19.43 29.22 8.04
CA GLU A 40 19.65 29.09 9.48
C GLU A 40 20.83 29.97 9.96
N ALA A 41 21.92 30.05 9.18
CA ALA A 41 23.09 30.85 9.49
C ALA A 41 22.84 32.37 9.36
N VAL A 42 22.15 32.80 8.29
CA VAL A 42 21.81 34.22 8.08
C VAL A 42 20.82 34.71 9.14
N THR A 43 19.83 33.88 9.50
CA THR A 43 18.84 34.22 10.55
C THR A 43 19.49 34.39 11.92
N ARG A 44 20.55 33.63 12.22
CA ARG A 44 21.28 33.73 13.49
C ARG A 44 22.29 34.88 13.53
N SER A 45 22.96 35.16 12.41
CA SER A 45 24.08 36.12 12.36
C SER A 45 23.68 37.55 12.00
N GLY A 46 22.53 37.75 11.35
CA GLY A 46 21.97 39.07 11.03
C GLY A 46 22.80 39.94 10.06
N GLY A 47 23.74 39.34 9.30
CA GLY A 47 24.64 40.09 8.42
C GLY A 47 23.93 40.75 7.22
N GLU A 48 24.36 41.96 6.85
CA GLU A 48 23.81 42.72 5.71
C GLU A 48 24.13 42.09 4.35
N ARG A 49 25.28 41.41 4.26
CA ARG A 49 25.71 40.60 3.12
C ARG A 49 26.21 39.26 3.64
N ALA A 50 25.68 38.17 3.07
CA ALA A 50 26.11 36.83 3.43
C ALA A 50 26.30 35.98 2.18
N ALA A 51 27.30 35.11 2.21
CA ALA A 51 27.56 34.15 1.15
C ALA A 51 27.95 32.79 1.73
N LEU A 52 27.49 31.73 1.09
CA LEU A 52 27.97 30.36 1.29
C LEU A 52 28.42 29.83 -0.06
N GLN A 53 29.64 29.32 -0.15
CA GLN A 53 30.23 28.87 -1.41
C GLN A 53 31.04 27.58 -1.26
N LEU A 54 31.01 26.75 -2.30
CA LEU A 54 31.94 25.67 -2.58
C LEU A 54 32.76 26.05 -3.81
N CYS A 55 34.06 26.27 -3.63
CA CYS A 55 34.96 26.74 -4.67
C CYS A 55 36.41 26.28 -4.39
N ASP A 56 37.18 25.92 -5.42
CA ASP A 56 38.57 25.43 -5.31
C ASP A 56 39.58 26.24 -6.15
N LYS A 57 40.87 25.95 -6.01
CA LYS A 57 41.96 26.67 -6.71
C LYS A 57 42.10 26.32 -8.20
N THR A 58 41.40 25.31 -8.71
CA THR A 58 41.56 24.78 -10.08
C THR A 58 40.78 25.56 -11.15
N ARG A 59 40.05 26.63 -10.78
CA ARG A 59 39.39 27.60 -11.68
C ARG A 59 38.48 26.98 -12.74
N VAL A 60 37.58 26.08 -12.33
CA VAL A 60 36.56 25.54 -13.24
C VAL A 60 35.18 25.85 -12.69
N GLY A 61 34.48 26.82 -13.29
CA GLY A 61 33.09 27.21 -12.94
C GLY A 61 32.08 26.06 -13.04
N ALA A 62 32.48 24.94 -13.65
CA ALA A 62 31.74 23.69 -13.69
C ALA A 62 31.51 23.08 -12.30
N ARG A 63 32.46 23.25 -11.37
CA ARG A 63 32.45 22.61 -10.03
C ARG A 63 32.09 23.56 -8.89
N VAL A 64 31.69 24.79 -9.22
CA VAL A 64 31.42 25.85 -8.24
C VAL A 64 29.95 25.86 -7.84
N PHE A 65 29.68 26.03 -6.55
CA PHE A 65 28.35 26.33 -6.01
C PHE A 65 28.43 27.57 -5.12
N GLY A 66 27.42 28.43 -5.17
CA GLY A 66 27.30 29.55 -4.25
C GLY A 66 25.90 30.12 -4.08
N ILE A 67 25.58 30.60 -2.87
CA ILE A 67 24.40 31.40 -2.55
C ILE A 67 24.85 32.72 -1.92
N PHE A 68 24.27 33.83 -2.36
CA PHE A 68 24.58 35.18 -1.88
C PHE A 68 23.29 35.93 -1.55
N SER A 69 23.24 36.60 -0.40
CA SER A 69 22.16 37.49 -0.02
C SER A 69 22.68 38.89 0.31
N ASP A 70 21.94 39.92 -0.10
CA ASP A 70 22.12 41.32 0.31
C ASP A 70 20.78 41.87 0.79
N SER A 71 20.69 42.19 2.09
CA SER A 71 19.45 42.67 2.72
C SER A 71 19.18 44.17 2.49
N ARG A 72 20.08 44.88 1.80
CA ARG A 72 19.95 46.31 1.45
C ARG A 72 19.44 46.53 0.02
N GLY A 73 19.32 45.46 -0.76
CA GLY A 73 18.65 45.48 -2.06
C GLY A 73 19.59 45.79 -3.22
N ASN A 74 20.90 45.64 -2.99
CA ASN A 74 21.92 45.84 -4.01
C ASN A 74 21.97 44.63 -4.95
N ILE A 75 21.10 44.64 -5.95
CA ILE A 75 21.01 43.60 -6.98
C ILE A 75 22.35 43.44 -7.73
N SER A 76 23.08 44.53 -7.94
CA SER A 76 24.37 44.50 -8.63
C SER A 76 25.41 43.65 -7.90
N ALA A 77 25.45 43.72 -6.57
CA ALA A 77 26.35 42.88 -5.77
C ALA A 77 26.00 41.38 -5.91
N VAL A 78 24.71 41.04 -5.98
CA VAL A 78 24.25 39.66 -6.20
C VAL A 78 24.58 39.18 -7.61
N GLN A 79 24.44 40.05 -8.62
CA GLN A 79 24.82 39.75 -10.01
C GLN A 79 26.32 39.56 -10.19
N GLU A 80 27.13 40.37 -9.52
CA GLU A 80 28.59 40.27 -9.54
C GLU A 80 29.07 38.96 -8.88
N ALA A 81 28.42 38.55 -7.79
CA ALA A 81 28.69 37.28 -7.14
C ALA A 81 28.45 36.05 -8.03
N LEU A 82 27.32 36.02 -8.73
CA LEU A 82 27.00 34.92 -9.65
C LEU A 82 27.91 34.89 -10.87
N ARG A 83 28.33 36.05 -11.39
CA ARG A 83 29.33 36.13 -12.46
C ARG A 83 30.69 35.60 -12.00
N THR A 84 31.12 35.97 -10.80
CA THR A 84 32.39 35.50 -10.22
C THR A 84 32.43 33.97 -10.14
N TRP A 85 31.35 33.34 -9.67
CA TRP A 85 31.25 31.89 -9.60
C TRP A 85 31.13 31.21 -10.97
N LYS A 86 30.41 31.83 -11.92
CA LYS A 86 30.34 31.36 -13.31
C LYS A 86 31.72 31.26 -13.96
N ASP A 87 32.59 32.23 -13.68
CA ASP A 87 33.95 32.29 -14.21
C ASP A 87 34.93 31.39 -13.43
N GLY A 88 34.44 30.62 -12.44
CA GLY A 88 35.25 29.70 -11.65
C GLY A 88 36.08 30.34 -10.55
N ALA A 89 35.78 31.59 -10.18
CA ALA A 89 36.46 32.31 -9.10
C ALA A 89 35.66 32.25 -7.78
N CYS A 90 36.36 32.34 -6.65
CA CYS A 90 35.73 32.38 -5.32
C CYS A 90 35.57 33.83 -4.86
N LEU A 91 34.46 34.13 -4.18
CA LEU A 91 34.25 35.43 -3.56
C LEU A 91 35.25 35.65 -2.41
N ALA A 92 35.76 36.87 -2.28
CA ALA A 92 36.69 37.31 -1.24
C ALA A 92 36.25 38.66 -0.63
N GLY A 93 36.87 39.08 0.48
CA GLY A 93 36.63 40.39 1.10
C GLY A 93 35.45 40.45 2.09
N PHE A 94 35.19 39.37 2.84
CA PHE A 94 34.24 39.37 3.96
C PHE A 94 34.98 39.47 5.29
N ASP A 95 34.42 40.18 6.27
CA ASP A 95 35.06 40.43 7.57
C ASP A 95 35.14 39.17 8.46
N ARG A 96 34.35 38.13 8.17
CA ARG A 96 34.33 36.86 8.90
C ARG A 96 34.23 35.68 7.94
N HIS A 97 34.98 34.62 8.25
CA HIS A 97 34.99 33.37 7.51
C HIS A 97 34.87 32.18 8.46
N GLU A 98 33.94 31.25 8.17
CA GLU A 98 33.76 30.00 8.91
C GLU A 98 33.55 28.84 7.95
N THR A 99 34.17 27.68 8.25
CA THR A 99 33.98 26.46 7.47
C THR A 99 32.79 25.67 8.00
N VAL A 100 31.69 25.63 7.24
CA VAL A 100 30.48 24.88 7.61
C VAL A 100 30.70 23.39 7.34
N LYS A 101 30.70 22.56 8.39
CA LYS A 101 30.81 21.09 8.29
C LYS A 101 29.43 20.44 8.12
N GLY A 102 29.39 19.24 7.52
CA GLY A 102 28.17 18.41 7.45
C GLY A 102 27.17 18.81 6.35
N VAL A 103 27.61 19.54 5.33
CA VAL A 103 26.81 19.88 4.14
C VAL A 103 27.37 19.08 2.95
N PRO A 104 26.84 17.89 2.64
CA PRO A 104 27.34 17.08 1.54
C PRO A 104 26.92 17.70 0.21
N VAL A 105 27.89 18.19 -0.57
CA VAL A 105 27.69 18.64 -1.96
C VAL A 105 28.49 17.71 -2.86
N ALA A 106 27.81 17.02 -3.79
CA ALA A 106 28.41 15.96 -4.61
C ALA A 106 28.81 16.45 -6.02
N LEU A 107 29.88 15.87 -6.57
CA LEU A 107 30.43 16.16 -7.91
C LEU A 107 30.44 14.90 -8.81
N PHE A 108 30.37 15.05 -10.13
CA PHE A 108 30.49 13.96 -11.11
C PHE A 108 31.98 13.65 -11.46
N ALA A 109 32.36 12.38 -11.71
CA ALA A 109 33.75 11.94 -12.04
C ALA A 109 33.85 11.25 -13.42
N ALA A 110 35.00 11.40 -14.12
CA ALA A 110 35.24 10.82 -15.47
C ALA A 110 36.33 9.72 -15.45
N PRO A 111 36.25 8.67 -16.32
CA PRO A 111 37.28 7.64 -16.48
C PRO A 111 38.12 7.82 -17.77
N ASP A 112 39.44 7.61 -17.68
CA ASP A 112 40.35 7.48 -18.84
C ASP A 112 41.13 6.15 -18.77
N ALA A 113 41.37 5.53 -19.93
CA ALA A 113 42.22 4.35 -20.14
C ALA A 113 43.11 4.54 -21.38
N PRO A 114 44.23 3.79 -21.50
CA PRO A 114 44.66 3.34 -22.82
C PRO A 114 45.08 1.86 -22.92
N VAL A 115 44.94 1.36 -24.15
CA VAL A 115 45.09 -0.01 -24.69
C VAL A 115 46.51 -0.27 -25.22
N ALA A 116 46.92 -1.55 -25.33
CA ALA A 116 47.98 -2.00 -26.24
C ALA A 116 47.59 -3.28 -27.01
N VAL A 117 48.04 -3.37 -28.26
CA VAL A 117 47.77 -4.42 -29.28
C VAL A 117 49.07 -5.14 -29.65
N ILE A 118 49.08 -6.48 -29.83
CA ILE A 118 50.07 -7.21 -30.67
C ILE A 118 49.41 -8.42 -31.37
N HIS A 119 49.83 -8.67 -32.62
CA HIS A 119 49.30 -9.58 -33.65
C HIS A 119 49.72 -11.07 -33.56
N PRO A 120 49.04 -12.00 -34.28
CA PRO A 120 49.34 -13.43 -34.30
C PRO A 120 50.32 -13.85 -35.41
N THR A 121 51.10 -14.90 -35.18
CA THR A 121 51.85 -15.62 -36.22
C THR A 121 51.64 -17.14 -36.16
N GLU A 122 51.55 -17.69 -37.36
CA GLU A 122 51.26 -19.07 -37.76
C GLU A 122 52.22 -20.14 -37.22
N GLY A 123 51.73 -21.38 -37.17
CA GLY A 123 52.56 -22.58 -37.02
C GLY A 123 51.82 -23.82 -37.54
N ASN A 124 52.29 -24.34 -38.67
CA ASN A 124 51.78 -25.50 -39.42
C ASN A 124 51.75 -26.83 -38.63
N PRO A 125 50.91 -27.79 -39.06
CA PRO A 125 50.78 -29.11 -38.43
C PRO A 125 51.93 -30.02 -38.83
N SER A 126 52.64 -30.58 -37.84
CA SER A 126 53.55 -31.70 -38.05
C SER A 126 52.89 -33.00 -37.61
N ASP A 127 52.71 -33.90 -38.57
CA ASP A 127 52.42 -35.33 -38.39
C ASP A 127 53.37 -35.97 -37.37
N GLY A 128 52.81 -36.73 -36.43
CA GLY A 128 53.55 -37.45 -35.40
C GLY A 128 52.84 -38.75 -35.02
N LEU A 129 53.22 -39.83 -35.71
CA LEU A 129 52.88 -41.23 -35.47
C LEU A 129 52.65 -41.57 -33.98
N THR A 130 51.47 -42.12 -33.65
CA THR A 130 51.13 -42.59 -32.30
C THR A 130 52.00 -43.77 -31.87
N ARG A 131 52.79 -43.57 -30.81
CA ARG A 131 53.59 -44.63 -30.17
C ARG A 131 52.69 -45.52 -29.31
N ARG A 132 52.77 -46.84 -29.49
CA ARG A 132 51.86 -47.85 -28.90
C ARG A 132 52.36 -48.49 -27.58
N ALA A 133 53.24 -47.83 -26.82
CA ALA A 133 53.76 -48.38 -25.57
C ALA A 133 53.79 -47.31 -24.47
N ASP A 134 53.50 -47.74 -23.24
CA ASP A 134 53.56 -46.88 -22.05
C ASP A 134 55.01 -46.48 -21.73
N CYS A 135 55.21 -45.22 -21.36
CA CYS A 135 56.52 -44.73 -20.93
C CYS A 135 56.81 -45.13 -19.46
N LYS A 136 58.09 -45.27 -19.13
CA LYS A 136 58.54 -45.21 -17.73
C LYS A 136 58.35 -43.77 -17.25
N SER A 137 57.70 -43.53 -16.12
CA SER A 137 57.41 -42.17 -15.64
C SER A 137 57.80 -41.95 -14.18
N VAL A 138 58.04 -40.69 -13.84
CA VAL A 138 58.29 -40.22 -12.46
C VAL A 138 57.39 -39.04 -12.14
N GLN A 139 57.06 -38.89 -10.86
CA GLN A 139 56.27 -37.77 -10.36
C GLN A 139 57.18 -36.59 -10.01
N ALA A 140 56.76 -35.37 -10.35
CA ALA A 140 57.36 -34.15 -9.82
C ALA A 140 56.89 -33.91 -8.37
N VAL A 141 57.76 -33.40 -7.51
CA VAL A 141 57.54 -33.04 -6.12
C VAL A 141 57.93 -31.58 -5.88
N SER A 142 57.51 -31.02 -4.74
CA SER A 142 57.77 -29.61 -4.42
C SER A 142 59.26 -29.30 -4.41
N GLY A 143 59.67 -28.24 -5.12
CA GLY A 143 61.07 -27.83 -5.28
C GLY A 143 61.80 -28.44 -6.48
N ASP A 144 61.14 -29.27 -7.29
CA ASP A 144 61.76 -29.85 -8.47
C ASP A 144 61.95 -28.87 -9.62
N GLY A 145 63.16 -28.89 -10.18
CA GLY A 145 63.44 -28.47 -11.56
C GLY A 145 63.62 -29.67 -12.48
N CYS A 146 63.80 -29.45 -13.79
CA CYS A 146 64.05 -30.55 -14.72
C CYS A 146 65.32 -31.34 -14.38
N TRP A 147 66.25 -30.72 -13.66
CA TRP A 147 67.38 -31.40 -13.05
C TRP A 147 66.95 -32.56 -12.14
N ALA A 148 66.03 -32.32 -11.19
CA ALA A 148 65.61 -33.34 -10.23
C ALA A 148 64.81 -34.47 -10.91
N LEU A 149 64.05 -34.14 -11.96
CA LEU A 149 63.34 -35.13 -12.76
C LEU A 149 64.26 -35.95 -13.64
N SER A 150 65.27 -35.32 -14.26
CA SER A 150 66.30 -35.98 -15.05
C SER A 150 67.06 -37.01 -14.21
N ASP A 151 67.47 -36.62 -12.99
CA ASP A 151 68.15 -37.50 -12.04
C ASP A 151 67.27 -38.72 -11.69
N ARG A 152 66.01 -38.49 -11.28
CA ARG A 152 65.08 -39.58 -10.95
C ARG A 152 64.65 -40.41 -12.15
N CYS A 153 64.75 -39.86 -13.36
CA CYS A 153 64.56 -40.60 -14.61
C CYS A 153 65.78 -41.47 -14.99
N GLY A 154 66.86 -41.44 -14.22
CA GLY A 154 68.08 -42.19 -14.49
C GLY A 154 69.04 -41.45 -15.44
N GLY A 155 69.06 -40.12 -15.39
CA GLY A 155 69.94 -39.28 -16.20
C GLY A 155 69.39 -38.92 -17.59
N THR A 156 68.07 -39.02 -17.80
CA THR A 156 67.44 -38.62 -19.08
C THR A 156 67.75 -37.17 -19.38
N SER A 157 68.28 -36.87 -20.57
CA SER A 157 68.65 -35.50 -20.96
C SER A 157 67.45 -34.55 -20.92
N TYR A 158 67.67 -33.25 -20.69
CA TYR A 158 66.57 -32.27 -20.68
C TYR A 158 65.83 -32.23 -22.01
N SER A 159 66.56 -32.30 -23.14
CA SER A 159 65.97 -32.40 -24.47
C SER A 159 65.10 -33.64 -24.65
N ASP A 160 65.49 -34.77 -24.05
CA ASP A 160 64.69 -36.00 -24.11
C ASP A 160 63.47 -35.93 -23.19
N LEU A 161 63.59 -35.33 -21.99
CA LEU A 161 62.44 -35.06 -21.12
C LEU A 161 61.40 -34.18 -21.82
N GLU A 162 61.82 -33.08 -22.43
CA GLU A 162 60.93 -32.21 -23.21
C GLU A 162 60.31 -32.97 -24.39
N ARG A 163 61.11 -33.77 -25.11
CA ARG A 163 60.65 -34.57 -26.25
C ARG A 163 59.67 -35.69 -25.87
N PHE A 164 59.83 -36.33 -24.72
CA PHE A 164 58.92 -37.38 -24.25
C PHE A 164 57.63 -36.81 -23.66
N ASN A 165 57.61 -35.52 -23.31
CA ASN A 165 56.52 -34.85 -22.63
C ASN A 165 55.98 -33.65 -23.44
N GLN A 166 56.00 -33.75 -24.78
CA GLN A 166 55.50 -32.72 -25.67
C GLN A 166 54.01 -32.43 -25.44
N ASP A 167 53.22 -33.45 -25.08
CA ASP A 167 51.79 -33.32 -24.76
C ASP A 167 51.53 -32.44 -23.53
N SER A 168 52.41 -32.48 -22.52
CA SER A 168 52.34 -31.58 -21.35
C SER A 168 53.11 -30.28 -21.56
N LYS A 169 53.68 -30.07 -22.75
CA LYS A 169 54.48 -28.90 -23.13
C LYS A 169 55.62 -28.62 -22.16
N LEU A 170 56.23 -29.66 -21.58
CA LEU A 170 57.35 -29.50 -20.66
C LEU A 170 58.48 -28.71 -21.32
N ASN A 171 58.96 -27.67 -20.65
CA ASN A 171 60.08 -26.84 -21.04
C ASN A 171 60.96 -26.59 -19.80
N CYS A 172 62.14 -27.18 -19.84
CA CYS A 172 63.10 -27.21 -18.75
C CYS A 172 63.82 -25.88 -18.54
N ASN A 173 63.77 -24.96 -19.50
CA ASN A 173 64.32 -23.61 -19.37
C ASN A 173 63.35 -22.65 -18.68
N THR A 174 62.04 -22.83 -18.89
CA THR A 174 61.00 -22.00 -18.25
C THR A 174 60.51 -22.57 -16.92
N GLY A 175 60.86 -23.82 -16.61
CA GLY A 175 60.51 -24.45 -15.34
C GLY A 175 59.01 -24.70 -15.15
N ASN A 176 58.26 -24.98 -16.22
CA ASN A 176 56.81 -25.26 -16.15
C ASN A 176 56.52 -26.68 -15.65
N LEU A 177 57.15 -27.02 -14.54
CA LEU A 177 56.97 -28.26 -13.82
C LEU A 177 55.89 -28.10 -12.78
N PHE A 178 54.89 -28.97 -12.87
CA PHE A 178 53.77 -28.98 -11.95
C PHE A 178 54.01 -30.09 -10.92
N VAL A 179 54.17 -29.70 -9.66
CA VAL A 179 54.26 -30.62 -8.53
C VAL A 179 53.08 -31.60 -8.58
N GLY A 180 53.36 -32.90 -8.46
CA GLY A 180 52.40 -33.99 -8.60
C GLY A 180 52.29 -34.58 -10.01
N GLN A 181 52.60 -33.83 -11.06
CA GLN A 181 52.47 -34.35 -12.42
C GLN A 181 53.50 -35.45 -12.71
N HIS A 182 53.05 -36.52 -13.37
CA HIS A 182 53.94 -37.55 -13.90
C HIS A 182 54.49 -37.14 -15.27
N TYR A 183 55.80 -37.28 -15.43
CA TYR A 183 56.51 -37.04 -16.68
C TYR A 183 57.17 -38.33 -17.16
N CYS A 184 57.08 -38.59 -18.46
CA CYS A 184 57.75 -39.69 -19.13
C CYS A 184 59.27 -39.51 -19.09
N CYS A 185 59.96 -40.50 -18.55
CA CYS A 185 61.41 -40.67 -18.59
C CYS A 185 61.90 -41.36 -19.87
N SER A 186 61.00 -41.96 -20.64
CA SER A 186 61.28 -42.69 -21.88
C SER A 186 60.23 -42.37 -22.95
N SER A 187 60.51 -42.71 -24.22
CA SER A 187 59.51 -42.62 -25.28
C SER A 187 58.30 -43.51 -25.01
N GLY A 188 57.09 -42.97 -25.16
CA GLY A 188 55.83 -43.69 -24.97
C GLY A 188 54.70 -42.73 -24.58
N THR A 189 53.50 -43.26 -24.32
CA THR A 189 52.41 -42.50 -23.70
C THR A 189 52.46 -42.68 -22.18
N LEU A 190 52.04 -41.68 -21.39
CA LEU A 190 51.88 -41.90 -19.95
C LEU A 190 50.89 -43.07 -19.73
N PRO A 191 51.22 -44.07 -18.89
CA PRO A 191 50.29 -45.15 -18.58
C PRO A 191 48.96 -44.58 -18.09
N ASP A 192 47.84 -45.00 -18.71
CA ASP A 192 46.50 -44.58 -18.26
C ASP A 192 46.18 -45.27 -16.94
N ARG A 193 46.49 -44.58 -15.85
CA ARG A 193 46.17 -44.98 -14.49
C ARG A 193 44.79 -44.47 -14.06
N SER A 194 44.01 -43.89 -14.98
CA SER A 194 42.71 -43.33 -14.65
C SER A 194 41.80 -44.39 -14.02
N PRO A 195 41.03 -44.01 -12.99
CA PRO A 195 40.09 -44.94 -12.38
C PRO A 195 39.07 -45.45 -13.42
N LYS A 196 38.61 -46.70 -13.27
CA LYS A 196 37.49 -47.21 -14.08
C LYS A 196 36.16 -46.63 -13.59
N ALA A 197 35.20 -46.51 -14.51
CA ALA A 197 33.82 -46.17 -14.20
C ALA A 197 33.24 -47.10 -13.12
N ASN A 198 32.22 -46.62 -12.41
CA ASN A 198 31.47 -47.45 -11.48
C ASN A 198 30.65 -48.51 -12.25
N ALA A 199 30.25 -49.57 -11.55
CA ALA A 199 29.49 -50.67 -12.15
C ALA A 199 28.12 -50.25 -12.71
N ASP A 200 27.55 -49.14 -12.21
CA ASP A 200 26.30 -48.54 -12.67
C ASP A 200 26.46 -47.66 -13.93
N GLY A 201 27.68 -47.57 -14.48
CA GLY A 201 28.00 -46.74 -15.65
C GLY A 201 28.25 -45.26 -15.32
N SER A 202 28.19 -44.85 -14.05
CA SER A 202 28.57 -43.51 -13.62
C SER A 202 30.10 -43.34 -13.60
N CYS A 203 30.55 -42.11 -13.82
CA CYS A 203 31.97 -41.80 -13.69
C CYS A 203 32.40 -41.90 -12.23
N LYS A 204 33.66 -42.27 -11.98
CA LYS A 204 34.32 -41.89 -10.73
C LYS A 204 34.60 -40.40 -10.80
N TYR A 205 34.27 -39.70 -9.72
CA TYR A 205 34.44 -38.25 -9.62
C TYR A 205 35.23 -37.88 -8.36
N VAL A 206 35.76 -36.66 -8.36
CA VAL A 206 36.40 -36.02 -7.20
C VAL A 206 35.82 -34.62 -7.04
N GLN A 207 35.72 -34.15 -5.80
CA GLN A 207 35.38 -32.75 -5.52
C GLN A 207 36.60 -31.84 -5.73
N ALA A 208 36.42 -30.76 -6.49
CA ALA A 208 37.40 -29.71 -6.65
C ALA A 208 37.53 -28.88 -5.37
N MET A 209 38.75 -28.46 -5.05
CA MET A 209 39.11 -27.61 -3.91
C MET A 209 39.58 -26.24 -4.40
N SER A 210 39.65 -25.26 -3.49
CA SER A 210 40.17 -23.93 -3.84
C SER A 210 41.60 -24.01 -4.35
N GLY A 211 41.84 -23.44 -5.53
CA GLY A 211 43.12 -23.48 -6.23
C GLY A 211 43.37 -24.73 -7.08
N ASP A 212 42.44 -25.70 -7.11
CA ASP A 212 42.56 -26.86 -7.99
C ASP A 212 42.41 -26.44 -9.46
N GLY A 213 43.35 -26.91 -10.30
CA GLY A 213 43.11 -27.12 -11.73
C GLY A 213 42.95 -28.60 -12.03
N CYS A 214 42.56 -28.97 -13.25
CA CYS A 214 42.46 -30.38 -13.63
C CYS A 214 43.75 -31.18 -13.42
N TRP A 215 44.91 -30.52 -13.51
CA TRP A 215 46.20 -31.13 -13.23
C TRP A 215 46.27 -31.64 -11.78
N ALA A 216 45.78 -30.87 -10.81
CA ALA A 216 45.75 -31.24 -9.40
C ALA A 216 44.74 -32.37 -9.12
N LEU A 217 43.60 -32.36 -9.82
CA LEU A 217 42.60 -33.43 -9.73
C LEU A 217 43.10 -34.74 -10.33
N GLY A 218 43.77 -34.67 -11.47
CA GLY A 218 44.42 -35.80 -12.11
C GLY A 218 45.48 -36.42 -11.22
N ASP A 219 46.30 -35.59 -10.57
CA ASP A 219 47.33 -36.03 -9.63
C ASP A 219 46.75 -36.72 -8.38
N ARG A 220 45.82 -36.05 -7.70
CA ARG A 220 45.21 -36.54 -6.45
C ARG A 220 44.45 -37.86 -6.62
N CYS A 221 44.04 -38.21 -7.83
CA CYS A 221 43.10 -39.31 -8.06
C CYS A 221 43.56 -40.38 -9.05
N GLY A 222 44.87 -40.55 -9.21
CA GLY A 222 45.44 -41.71 -9.90
C GLY A 222 45.92 -41.44 -11.33
N GLY A 223 46.29 -40.21 -11.67
CA GLY A 223 47.02 -39.91 -12.91
C GLY A 223 46.17 -39.68 -14.15
N THR A 224 44.88 -39.34 -14.02
CA THR A 224 44.04 -38.98 -15.18
C THR A 224 44.56 -37.70 -15.85
N SER A 225 44.82 -37.75 -17.16
CA SER A 225 45.31 -36.58 -17.91
C SER A 225 44.29 -35.43 -17.96
N THR A 226 44.76 -34.19 -18.00
CA THR A 226 43.92 -32.98 -18.20
C THR A 226 43.00 -33.11 -19.42
N ARG A 227 43.51 -33.66 -20.53
CA ARG A 227 42.73 -33.89 -21.76
C ARG A 227 41.59 -34.89 -21.55
N SER A 228 41.83 -35.94 -20.77
CA SER A 228 40.82 -36.92 -20.42
C SER A 228 39.74 -36.29 -19.53
N ILE A 229 40.13 -35.48 -18.55
CA ILE A 229 39.19 -34.75 -17.67
C ILE A 229 38.32 -33.79 -18.50
N GLU A 230 38.89 -33.01 -19.42
CA GLU A 230 38.12 -32.17 -20.36
C GLU A 230 37.09 -32.98 -21.17
N THR A 231 37.49 -34.18 -21.59
CA THR A 231 36.62 -35.04 -22.40
C THR A 231 35.48 -35.64 -21.56
N TYR A 232 35.76 -36.09 -20.34
CA TYR A 232 34.79 -36.75 -19.46
C TYR A 232 33.74 -35.78 -18.93
N ASN A 233 34.05 -34.48 -18.84
CA ASN A 233 33.19 -33.49 -18.20
C ASN A 233 32.37 -32.63 -19.17
N LYS A 234 32.35 -32.95 -20.48
CA LYS A 234 31.50 -32.24 -21.47
C LYS A 234 30.01 -32.26 -21.15
N GLN A 235 29.55 -33.17 -20.30
CA GLN A 235 28.15 -33.27 -19.86
C GLN A 235 27.99 -32.99 -18.35
N THR A 236 29.08 -32.61 -17.67
CA THR A 236 29.05 -32.24 -16.26
C THR A 236 28.44 -30.85 -16.13
N TRP A 237 27.44 -30.73 -15.26
CA TRP A 237 26.74 -29.46 -15.04
C TRP A 237 27.70 -28.37 -14.56
N GLY A 238 27.65 -27.19 -15.19
CA GLY A 238 28.49 -26.06 -14.84
C GLY A 238 29.94 -26.16 -15.31
N TRP A 239 30.32 -27.18 -16.10
CA TRP A 239 31.70 -27.37 -16.56
C TRP A 239 32.17 -26.26 -17.50
N ARG A 240 33.18 -25.49 -17.07
CA ARG A 240 33.78 -24.39 -17.86
C ARG A 240 35.21 -24.64 -18.32
N GLY A 241 35.69 -25.87 -18.17
CA GLY A 241 37.05 -26.26 -18.52
C GLY A 241 38.03 -26.19 -17.34
N CYS A 242 39.22 -26.72 -17.58
CA CYS A 242 40.19 -27.05 -16.54
C CYS A 242 40.84 -25.88 -15.80
N THR A 243 40.64 -24.66 -16.27
CA THR A 243 41.16 -23.42 -15.67
C THR A 243 40.10 -22.64 -14.89
N LYS A 244 38.84 -23.07 -14.95
CA LYS A 244 37.69 -22.40 -14.34
C LYS A 244 36.93 -23.35 -13.39
N LEU A 245 37.67 -24.10 -12.57
CA LEU A 245 37.09 -25.02 -11.58
C LEU A 245 36.70 -24.26 -10.32
N GLU A 246 35.46 -24.45 -9.88
CA GLU A 246 34.96 -23.89 -8.62
C GLU A 246 35.07 -24.93 -7.49
N PRO A 247 35.39 -24.51 -6.25
CA PRO A 247 35.38 -25.39 -5.09
C PRO A 247 34.04 -26.10 -4.92
N GLY A 248 34.07 -27.39 -4.62
CA GLY A 248 32.89 -28.24 -4.41
C GLY A 248 32.30 -28.86 -5.68
N MET A 249 32.77 -28.49 -6.88
CA MET A 249 32.33 -29.15 -8.11
C MET A 249 32.76 -30.62 -8.15
N GLU A 250 31.85 -31.52 -8.53
CA GLU A 250 32.13 -32.94 -8.70
C GLU A 250 32.59 -33.23 -10.13
N ILE A 251 33.89 -33.42 -10.30
CA ILE A 251 34.55 -33.56 -11.61
C ILE A 251 34.83 -35.02 -11.89
N CYS A 252 34.36 -35.52 -13.04
CA CYS A 252 34.65 -36.87 -13.52
C CYS A 252 36.14 -37.03 -13.83
N ILE A 253 36.74 -38.07 -13.26
CA ILE A 253 38.13 -38.50 -13.50
C ILE A 253 38.21 -39.83 -14.26
N SER A 254 37.05 -40.41 -14.58
CA SER A 254 36.89 -41.56 -15.49
C SER A 254 35.81 -41.27 -16.53
N LYS A 255 35.73 -42.10 -17.58
CA LYS A 255 34.55 -42.14 -18.46
C LYS A 255 33.32 -42.58 -17.66
N GLY A 256 32.13 -42.08 -18.01
CA GLY A 256 30.85 -42.49 -17.42
C GLY A 256 29.86 -41.33 -17.35
N LEU A 257 28.67 -41.59 -16.82
CA LEU A 257 27.67 -40.55 -16.57
C LEU A 257 28.08 -39.64 -15.41
N PRO A 258 28.05 -38.31 -15.58
CA PRO A 258 28.35 -37.37 -14.50
C PRO A 258 27.43 -37.53 -13.28
N PRO A 259 27.90 -37.14 -12.08
CA PRO A 259 27.02 -36.98 -10.93
C PRO A 259 25.96 -35.90 -11.20
N MET A 260 24.83 -36.00 -10.49
CA MET A 260 23.85 -34.91 -10.48
C MET A 260 24.48 -33.68 -9.83
N PRO A 261 24.21 -32.45 -10.30
CA PRO A 261 24.75 -31.26 -9.67
C PRO A 261 24.27 -31.14 -8.23
N HIS A 262 25.07 -30.44 -7.42
CA HIS A 262 24.68 -30.10 -6.06
C HIS A 262 23.34 -29.36 -6.06
N GLN A 263 22.42 -29.86 -5.23
CA GLN A 263 21.11 -29.27 -5.05
C GLN A 263 21.23 -28.01 -4.20
N LEU A 264 20.52 -26.95 -4.59
CA LEU A 264 20.51 -25.68 -3.88
C LEU A 264 19.23 -25.54 -3.05
N ALA A 265 19.29 -24.69 -2.03
CA ALA A 265 18.11 -24.35 -1.23
C ALA A 265 16.99 -23.74 -2.12
N PRO A 266 15.70 -23.91 -1.76
CA PRO A 266 14.58 -23.42 -2.58
C PRO A 266 14.59 -21.92 -2.89
N ASP A 267 15.24 -21.08 -2.07
CA ASP A 267 15.39 -19.64 -2.31
C ASP A 267 16.50 -19.28 -3.31
N LYS A 268 17.24 -20.29 -3.83
CA LYS A 268 18.37 -20.11 -4.76
C LYS A 268 18.09 -20.63 -6.17
N VAL A 269 17.07 -21.45 -6.35
CA VAL A 269 16.76 -22.13 -7.62
C VAL A 269 15.28 -22.48 -7.69
N MET A 270 14.67 -22.27 -8.86
CA MET A 270 13.27 -22.61 -9.15
C MET A 270 13.13 -23.71 -10.20
N CYS A 271 14.10 -23.85 -11.10
CA CYS A 271 14.03 -24.77 -12.24
C CYS A 271 15.38 -25.44 -12.52
N GLY A 272 15.35 -26.52 -13.30
CA GLY A 272 16.54 -27.28 -13.66
C GLY A 272 16.95 -28.32 -12.63
N PRO A 273 18.11 -28.98 -12.82
CA PRO A 273 18.50 -30.16 -12.05
C PRO A 273 19.00 -29.88 -10.63
N GLN A 274 19.22 -28.61 -10.27
CA GLN A 274 19.70 -28.20 -8.95
C GLN A 274 18.57 -27.99 -7.94
N VAL A 275 17.30 -28.14 -8.33
CA VAL A 275 16.16 -28.03 -7.41
C VAL A 275 16.26 -29.12 -6.33
N MET A 276 16.03 -28.73 -5.07
CA MET A 276 16.07 -29.62 -3.93
C MET A 276 15.07 -30.80 -4.09
N GLY A 277 15.53 -32.01 -3.82
CA GLY A 277 14.73 -33.24 -3.97
C GLY A 277 14.74 -33.85 -5.38
N THR A 278 15.42 -33.23 -6.36
CA THR A 278 15.56 -33.78 -7.71
C THR A 278 16.26 -35.13 -7.69
N LYS A 279 15.59 -36.17 -8.16
CA LYS A 279 16.17 -37.52 -8.28
C LYS A 279 16.88 -37.67 -9.62
N ARG A 280 17.95 -38.48 -9.66
CA ARG A 280 18.63 -38.83 -10.91
C ARG A 280 17.62 -39.48 -11.87
N PRO A 281 17.44 -38.96 -13.10
CA PRO A 281 16.52 -39.54 -14.07
C PRO A 281 17.11 -40.80 -14.72
N THR A 282 16.32 -41.46 -15.57
CA THR A 282 16.80 -42.56 -16.42
C THR A 282 17.91 -42.11 -17.37
N ASN A 283 18.79 -43.03 -17.76
CA ASN A 283 19.89 -42.74 -18.68
C ASN A 283 19.38 -42.13 -20.00
N GLY A 284 19.98 -41.02 -20.43
CA GLY A 284 19.65 -40.32 -21.67
C GLY A 284 18.68 -39.15 -21.53
N THR A 285 18.07 -38.92 -20.36
CA THR A 285 17.25 -37.74 -20.11
C THR A 285 18.11 -36.47 -20.10
N ASN A 286 17.65 -35.43 -20.80
CA ASN A 286 18.27 -34.11 -20.73
C ASN A 286 18.01 -33.49 -19.35
N ILE A 287 19.01 -33.51 -18.47
CA ILE A 287 18.86 -33.03 -17.09
C ILE A 287 18.53 -31.54 -17.00
N ALA A 288 18.77 -30.75 -18.06
CA ALA A 288 18.40 -29.34 -18.15
C ALA A 288 16.88 -29.09 -18.20
N GLU A 289 16.10 -30.11 -18.61
CA GLU A 289 14.63 -30.04 -18.72
C GLU A 289 13.90 -30.50 -17.43
N LEU A 290 14.65 -30.93 -16.42
CA LEU A 290 14.07 -31.29 -15.13
C LEU A 290 13.52 -30.05 -14.42
N ASN A 291 12.40 -30.22 -13.71
CA ASN A 291 11.73 -29.16 -12.95
C ASN A 291 11.47 -27.92 -13.84
N PRO A 292 10.57 -28.02 -14.84
CA PRO A 292 10.28 -26.93 -15.75
C PRO A 292 9.66 -25.75 -15.00
N CYS A 293 9.87 -24.54 -15.51
CA CYS A 293 9.20 -23.36 -14.99
C CYS A 293 7.68 -23.42 -15.20
N PRO A 294 6.89 -22.81 -14.30
CA PRO A 294 5.47 -22.56 -14.55
C PRO A 294 5.25 -21.91 -15.92
N LEU A 295 4.13 -22.23 -16.57
CA LEU A 295 3.76 -21.75 -17.90
C LEU A 295 4.77 -22.10 -19.02
N ASN A 296 5.66 -23.07 -18.79
CA ASN A 296 6.81 -23.33 -19.67
C ASN A 296 7.64 -22.07 -19.95
N ALA A 297 7.76 -21.17 -18.96
CA ALA A 297 8.67 -20.03 -19.05
C ALA A 297 10.13 -20.49 -19.20
N CYS A 298 11.00 -19.57 -19.60
CA CYS A 298 12.41 -19.87 -19.81
C CYS A 298 13.11 -20.11 -18.48
N CYS A 299 13.92 -21.17 -18.41
CA CYS A 299 14.80 -21.42 -17.28
C CYS A 299 16.21 -20.91 -17.61
N SER A 300 16.67 -19.92 -16.86
CA SER A 300 18.03 -19.38 -17.01
C SER A 300 19.10 -20.37 -16.53
N VAL A 301 20.37 -20.15 -16.90
CA VAL A 301 21.49 -21.00 -16.42
C VAL A 301 21.70 -20.95 -14.90
N TRP A 302 21.16 -19.92 -14.24
CA TRP A 302 21.16 -19.79 -12.78
C TRP A 302 19.95 -20.45 -12.11
N GLY A 303 19.09 -21.11 -12.91
CA GLY A 303 17.94 -21.85 -12.40
C GLY A 303 16.75 -20.97 -11.99
N TRP A 304 16.65 -19.75 -12.53
CA TRP A 304 15.51 -18.85 -12.34
C TRP A 304 14.60 -18.81 -13.56
N CYS A 305 13.30 -18.72 -13.30
CA CYS A 305 12.25 -18.66 -14.31
C CYS A 305 11.95 -17.22 -14.73
N GLY A 306 11.78 -16.99 -16.03
CA GLY A 306 11.32 -15.71 -16.56
C GLY A 306 11.01 -15.75 -18.05
N THR A 307 10.51 -14.63 -18.58
CA THR A 307 10.00 -14.53 -19.96
C THR A 307 10.76 -13.52 -20.82
N THR A 308 11.70 -12.77 -20.24
CA THR A 308 12.48 -11.76 -20.95
C THR A 308 13.78 -12.33 -21.51
N ALA A 309 14.48 -11.56 -22.34
CA ALA A 309 15.77 -11.95 -22.91
C ALA A 309 16.80 -12.37 -21.84
N GLN A 310 16.77 -11.78 -20.63
CA GLN A 310 17.65 -12.15 -19.52
C GLN A 310 17.50 -13.62 -19.11
N PHE A 311 16.32 -14.22 -19.30
CA PHE A 311 16.05 -15.61 -18.95
C PHE A 311 16.00 -16.53 -20.18
N CYS A 312 15.64 -15.97 -21.33
CA CYS A 312 15.35 -16.72 -22.53
C CYS A 312 16.48 -16.79 -23.55
N THR A 313 17.57 -16.02 -23.40
CA THR A 313 18.65 -15.96 -24.40
C THR A 313 19.34 -17.31 -24.53
N PRO A 314 19.26 -17.99 -25.70
CA PRO A 314 20.03 -19.21 -25.93
C PRO A 314 21.53 -18.85 -25.99
N SER A 315 22.33 -19.41 -25.09
CA SER A 315 23.78 -19.19 -25.05
C SER A 315 24.48 -20.48 -24.66
N LYS A 316 25.66 -20.73 -25.24
CA LYS A 316 26.51 -21.87 -24.91
C LYS A 316 27.90 -21.38 -24.57
N SER A 317 28.49 -21.91 -23.50
CA SER A 317 29.89 -21.67 -23.18
C SER A 317 30.83 -22.32 -24.21
N GLU A 318 32.13 -22.03 -24.11
CA GLU A 318 33.17 -22.65 -24.94
C GLU A 318 33.20 -24.18 -24.85
N THR A 319 32.84 -24.75 -23.69
CA THR A 319 32.79 -26.21 -23.49
C THR A 319 31.49 -26.83 -24.01
N GLY A 320 30.43 -26.03 -24.15
CA GLY A 320 29.08 -26.46 -24.50
C GLY A 320 28.40 -27.31 -23.42
N ALA A 321 28.95 -27.35 -22.20
CA ALA A 321 28.39 -28.15 -21.11
C ALA A 321 27.06 -27.57 -20.59
N PRO A 322 26.14 -28.41 -20.08
CA PRO A 322 24.86 -27.95 -19.56
C PRO A 322 25.04 -27.07 -18.31
N GLY A 323 24.11 -26.13 -18.08
CA GLY A 323 24.20 -25.18 -16.96
C GLY A 323 25.27 -24.09 -17.14
N THR A 324 25.68 -23.81 -18.37
CA THR A 324 26.68 -22.77 -18.68
C THR A 324 26.22 -21.85 -19.81
N ALA A 325 26.77 -20.64 -19.84
CA ALA A 325 26.56 -19.63 -20.88
C ALA A 325 27.92 -19.10 -21.33
N LYS A 326 27.94 -18.40 -22.48
CA LYS A 326 29.11 -17.62 -22.89
C LYS A 326 29.38 -16.50 -21.89
N GLU A 327 30.65 -16.12 -21.75
CA GLU A 327 31.06 -15.09 -20.79
C GLU A 327 30.38 -13.75 -21.09
N GLY A 328 29.74 -13.17 -20.07
CA GLY A 328 28.94 -11.93 -20.20
C GLY A 328 27.51 -12.13 -20.71
N GLU A 329 27.11 -13.33 -21.12
CA GLU A 329 25.73 -13.63 -21.56
C GLU A 329 24.94 -14.32 -20.45
N ALA A 330 23.64 -14.04 -20.41
CA ALA A 330 22.78 -14.58 -19.35
C ALA A 330 22.52 -16.08 -19.51
N GLY A 331 22.23 -16.52 -20.74
CA GLY A 331 22.02 -17.91 -21.10
C GLY A 331 20.71 -18.53 -20.58
N CYS A 332 20.31 -19.62 -21.23
CA CYS A 332 19.07 -20.33 -20.98
C CYS A 332 19.29 -21.84 -21.18
N ILE A 333 18.70 -22.65 -20.29
CA ILE A 333 18.86 -24.11 -20.28
C ILE A 333 17.64 -24.87 -20.79
N SER A 334 16.43 -24.29 -20.70
CA SER A 334 15.20 -24.89 -21.23
C SER A 334 14.14 -23.85 -21.58
N ASN A 335 13.24 -24.18 -22.51
CA ASN A 335 12.19 -23.31 -23.07
C ASN A 335 12.67 -21.96 -23.64
N CYS A 336 13.91 -21.91 -24.13
CA CYS A 336 14.58 -20.70 -24.58
C CYS A 336 13.92 -20.01 -25.79
N GLY A 337 14.35 -18.78 -26.06
CA GLY A 337 13.79 -17.90 -27.10
C GLY A 337 12.56 -17.11 -26.63
N THR A 338 12.10 -16.17 -27.44
CA THR A 338 10.92 -15.32 -27.16
C THR A 338 9.92 -15.35 -28.32
N ASP A 339 9.98 -16.41 -29.13
CA ASP A 339 9.11 -16.56 -30.28
C ASP A 339 7.66 -16.84 -29.85
N ILE A 340 6.70 -16.31 -30.62
CA ILE A 340 5.30 -16.72 -30.53
C ILE A 340 5.17 -18.09 -31.21
N VAL A 341 4.72 -19.07 -30.45
CA VAL A 341 4.55 -20.45 -30.93
C VAL A 341 3.07 -20.77 -31.13
N ASN A 342 2.74 -21.99 -31.59
CA ASN A 342 1.35 -22.43 -31.77
C ASN A 342 0.50 -21.52 -32.70
N ASN A 343 1.14 -20.95 -33.73
CA ASN A 343 0.57 -20.03 -34.72
C ASN A 343 0.41 -20.66 -36.12
N ARG A 344 0.29 -21.98 -36.21
CA ARG A 344 0.14 -22.67 -37.50
C ARG A 344 -1.23 -22.39 -38.14
N ASN A 345 -2.29 -22.44 -37.34
CA ASN A 345 -3.68 -22.29 -37.80
C ASN A 345 -4.24 -20.94 -37.33
N GLY A 346 -4.87 -20.19 -38.23
CA GLY A 346 -5.65 -18.99 -37.88
C GLY A 346 -7.06 -19.33 -37.38
N PRO A 347 -7.79 -18.34 -36.83
CA PRO A 347 -9.19 -18.53 -36.48
C PRO A 347 -10.06 -18.66 -37.74
N ALA A 348 -11.22 -19.30 -37.61
CA ALA A 348 -12.21 -19.38 -38.68
C ALA A 348 -12.79 -18.00 -39.03
N GLN A 349 -12.94 -17.14 -38.03
CA GLN A 349 -13.31 -15.74 -38.15
C GLN A 349 -12.53 -14.97 -37.10
N PHE A 350 -11.98 -13.81 -37.48
CA PHE A 350 -11.33 -12.91 -36.54
C PHE A 350 -12.39 -12.22 -35.68
N ALA A 351 -12.40 -12.49 -34.37
CA ALA A 351 -13.36 -11.90 -33.46
C ALA A 351 -13.01 -10.44 -33.13
N LYS A 352 -14.00 -9.57 -33.16
CA LYS A 352 -13.97 -8.24 -32.54
C LYS A 352 -14.88 -8.27 -31.33
N VAL A 353 -14.28 -8.30 -30.14
CA VAL A 353 -14.99 -8.34 -28.86
C VAL A 353 -14.95 -6.94 -28.26
N GLY A 354 -16.10 -6.41 -27.84
CA GLY A 354 -16.17 -5.16 -27.09
C GLY A 354 -16.72 -5.41 -25.69
N TYR A 355 -16.03 -4.93 -24.66
CA TYR A 355 -16.60 -4.85 -23.31
C TYR A 355 -17.45 -3.60 -23.17
N PHE A 356 -18.63 -3.73 -22.59
CA PHE A 356 -19.54 -2.63 -22.32
C PHE A 356 -19.77 -2.51 -20.81
N GLU A 357 -19.43 -1.35 -20.24
CA GLU A 357 -19.63 -1.06 -18.82
C GLU A 357 -21.13 -0.78 -18.56
N GLY A 358 -21.86 -1.75 -18.03
CA GLY A 358 -23.28 -1.64 -17.67
C GLY A 358 -23.56 -0.57 -16.62
N TRP A 359 -22.54 -0.16 -15.86
CA TRP A 359 -22.60 0.95 -14.89
C TRP A 359 -22.17 2.30 -15.47
N ASN A 360 -21.89 2.42 -16.78
CA ASN A 360 -21.38 3.66 -17.38
C ASN A 360 -22.28 4.90 -17.13
N LYS A 361 -23.58 4.68 -16.87
CA LYS A 361 -24.55 5.72 -16.51
C LYS A 361 -24.24 6.45 -15.20
N GLU A 362 -23.43 5.86 -14.33
CA GLU A 362 -22.96 6.49 -13.10
C GLU A 362 -21.95 7.62 -13.34
N ARG A 363 -21.27 7.62 -14.50
CA ARG A 363 -20.33 8.68 -14.88
C ARG A 363 -21.06 10.01 -15.11
N PRO A 364 -20.50 11.18 -14.78
CA PRO A 364 -21.18 12.46 -15.00
C PRO A 364 -21.40 12.82 -16.49
N CYS A 365 -20.60 12.28 -17.40
CA CYS A 365 -20.68 12.53 -18.85
C CYS A 365 -20.11 11.32 -19.65
N ALA A 366 -20.05 11.44 -20.98
CA ALA A 366 -19.59 10.37 -21.88
C ALA A 366 -20.30 9.02 -21.62
N ARG A 367 -21.63 9.08 -21.56
CA ARG A 367 -22.49 7.91 -21.32
C ARG A 367 -22.92 7.28 -22.64
N MET A 368 -23.17 5.99 -22.62
CA MET A 368 -23.63 5.21 -23.76
C MET A 368 -24.76 4.27 -23.32
N ASP A 369 -25.81 4.19 -24.12
CA ASP A 369 -26.84 3.16 -23.99
C ASP A 369 -26.42 1.90 -24.75
N ALA A 370 -26.79 0.73 -24.23
CA ALA A 370 -26.37 -0.54 -24.82
C ALA A 370 -26.94 -0.73 -26.23
N ASP A 371 -28.09 -0.12 -26.58
CA ASP A 371 -28.69 -0.22 -27.91
C ASP A 371 -27.83 0.40 -29.03
N ALA A 372 -26.99 1.39 -28.70
CA ALA A 372 -26.05 2.00 -29.63
C ALA A 372 -25.02 0.98 -30.16
N LEU A 373 -24.77 -0.12 -29.44
CA LEU A 373 -23.82 -1.16 -29.81
C LEU A 373 -24.22 -1.92 -31.09
N ASP A 374 -25.51 -1.98 -31.43
CA ASP A 374 -25.99 -2.61 -32.67
C ASP A 374 -25.51 -1.87 -33.94
N SER A 375 -25.13 -0.60 -33.79
CA SER A 375 -24.57 0.21 -34.89
C SER A 375 -23.05 0.04 -35.08
N LEU A 376 -22.40 -0.71 -34.20
CA LEU A 376 -20.94 -0.88 -34.18
C LEU A 376 -20.52 -2.23 -34.75
N ASP A 377 -19.31 -2.27 -35.33
CA ASP A 377 -18.74 -3.45 -35.97
C ASP A 377 -18.06 -4.39 -34.95
N TYR A 378 -18.83 -4.89 -33.99
CA TYR A 378 -18.42 -5.93 -33.05
C TYR A 378 -19.08 -7.27 -33.38
N THR A 379 -18.32 -8.35 -33.24
CA THR A 379 -18.83 -9.73 -33.40
C THR A 379 -19.43 -10.27 -32.10
N HIS A 380 -18.92 -9.82 -30.96
CA HIS A 380 -19.34 -10.20 -29.62
C HIS A 380 -19.32 -8.94 -28.75
N ILE A 381 -20.34 -8.79 -27.91
CA ILE A 381 -20.35 -7.80 -26.83
C ILE A 381 -20.34 -8.57 -25.52
N HIS A 382 -19.37 -8.23 -24.68
CA HIS A 382 -19.25 -8.67 -23.30
C HIS A 382 -19.89 -7.60 -22.41
N PHE A 383 -21.07 -7.89 -21.86
CA PHE A 383 -21.71 -7.00 -20.90
C PHE A 383 -21.02 -7.17 -19.55
N ALA A 384 -20.35 -6.11 -19.09
CA ALA A 384 -19.65 -6.05 -17.81
C ALA A 384 -20.50 -5.22 -16.82
N PHE A 385 -20.84 -5.69 -15.63
CA PHE A 385 -20.76 -7.06 -15.17
C PHE A 385 -22.12 -7.48 -14.63
N GLY A 386 -22.43 -8.76 -14.80
CA GLY A 386 -23.40 -9.42 -13.93
C GLY A 386 -22.73 -9.77 -12.61
N GLU A 387 -23.51 -9.78 -11.54
CA GLU A 387 -23.00 -10.13 -10.20
C GLU A 387 -23.29 -11.60 -9.86
N VAL A 388 -22.37 -12.19 -9.09
CA VAL A 388 -22.60 -13.44 -8.36
C VAL A 388 -22.76 -13.09 -6.90
N THR A 389 -23.91 -13.41 -6.32
CA THR A 389 -24.19 -13.20 -4.90
C THR A 389 -23.47 -14.24 -4.04
N ARG A 390 -23.39 -14.01 -2.71
CA ARG A 390 -22.78 -14.98 -1.78
C ARG A 390 -23.51 -16.31 -1.71
N ASP A 391 -24.82 -16.33 -1.96
CA ASP A 391 -25.61 -17.56 -2.09
C ASP A 391 -25.52 -18.18 -3.50
N LEU A 392 -24.62 -17.65 -4.34
CA LEU A 392 -24.29 -18.11 -5.70
C LEU A 392 -25.43 -17.91 -6.71
N ALA A 393 -26.32 -16.95 -6.46
CA ALA A 393 -27.32 -16.51 -7.43
C ALA A 393 -26.73 -15.49 -8.41
N ILE A 394 -27.36 -15.38 -9.58
CA ILE A 394 -26.99 -14.42 -10.62
C ILE A 394 -27.87 -13.18 -10.45
N ASP A 395 -27.25 -12.02 -10.29
CA ASP A 395 -27.95 -10.74 -10.11
C ASP A 395 -27.48 -9.72 -11.15
N VAL A 396 -28.44 -9.15 -11.88
CA VAL A 396 -28.25 -8.06 -12.84
C VAL A 396 -29.11 -6.83 -12.48
N SER A 397 -29.81 -6.88 -11.35
CA SER A 397 -30.72 -5.83 -10.92
C SER A 397 -30.07 -4.44 -10.77
N PRO A 398 -28.78 -4.30 -10.37
CA PRO A 398 -28.14 -2.98 -10.32
C PRO A 398 -27.99 -2.32 -11.70
N VAL A 399 -27.99 -3.11 -12.77
CA VAL A 399 -27.75 -2.68 -14.16
C VAL A 399 -28.88 -3.12 -15.10
N GLN A 400 -30.09 -3.35 -14.54
CA GLN A 400 -31.20 -3.98 -15.25
C GLN A 400 -31.58 -3.26 -16.53
N GLU A 401 -31.64 -1.92 -16.50
CA GLU A 401 -32.02 -1.11 -17.67
C GLU A 401 -31.08 -1.34 -18.86
N GLN A 402 -29.77 -1.26 -18.61
CA GLN A 402 -28.76 -1.49 -19.64
C GLN A 402 -28.72 -2.96 -20.06
N PHE A 403 -28.96 -3.89 -19.14
CA PHE A 403 -29.02 -5.32 -19.44
C PHE A 403 -30.20 -5.68 -20.36
N ASP A 404 -31.37 -5.07 -20.15
CA ASP A 404 -32.55 -5.28 -21.00
C ASP A 404 -32.31 -4.76 -22.43
N GLN A 405 -31.68 -3.59 -22.56
CA GLN A 405 -31.25 -3.05 -23.87
C GLN A 405 -30.21 -3.96 -24.55
N PHE A 406 -29.24 -4.45 -23.79
CA PHE A 406 -28.23 -5.40 -24.27
C PHE A 406 -28.86 -6.72 -24.77
N LEU A 407 -29.88 -7.24 -24.09
CA LEU A 407 -30.61 -8.41 -24.55
C LEU A 407 -31.35 -8.16 -25.87
N ALA A 408 -31.72 -6.92 -26.17
CA ALA A 408 -32.40 -6.56 -27.41
C ALA A 408 -31.49 -6.45 -28.65
N LEU A 409 -30.16 -6.50 -28.46
CA LEU A 409 -29.19 -6.44 -29.56
C LEU A 409 -29.36 -7.58 -30.56
N LYS A 410 -29.16 -7.26 -31.85
CA LYS A 410 -29.35 -8.20 -32.97
C LYS A 410 -28.07 -8.46 -33.76
N GLY A 411 -27.11 -7.54 -33.73
CA GLY A 411 -25.86 -7.65 -34.49
C GLY A 411 -24.84 -8.60 -33.83
N PRO A 412 -24.27 -8.23 -32.68
CA PRO A 412 -23.24 -9.02 -32.01
C PRO A 412 -23.81 -10.17 -31.18
N LYS A 413 -22.98 -11.19 -30.90
CA LYS A 413 -23.31 -12.17 -29.85
C LYS A 413 -23.30 -11.51 -28.48
N ARG A 414 -24.33 -11.82 -27.68
CA ARG A 414 -24.54 -11.23 -26.34
C ARG A 414 -23.94 -12.14 -25.27
N ILE A 415 -22.79 -11.76 -24.72
CA ILE A 415 -22.06 -12.49 -23.68
C ILE A 415 -22.19 -11.74 -22.35
N LEU A 416 -22.60 -12.43 -21.28
CA LEU A 416 -22.57 -11.85 -19.93
C LEU A 416 -21.25 -12.17 -19.25
N SER A 417 -20.58 -11.16 -18.70
CA SER A 417 -19.32 -11.32 -17.99
C SER A 417 -19.54 -11.23 -16.48
N PHE A 418 -18.87 -12.09 -15.71
CA PHE A 418 -18.90 -12.09 -14.25
C PHE A 418 -17.52 -11.77 -13.68
N GLY A 419 -17.43 -10.82 -12.76
CA GLY A 419 -16.19 -10.51 -12.05
C GLY A 419 -15.73 -9.06 -12.22
N GLY A 420 -14.52 -8.89 -12.73
CA GLY A 420 -13.78 -7.64 -12.81
C GLY A 420 -12.98 -7.32 -11.54
N TRP A 421 -12.07 -6.36 -11.66
CA TRP A 421 -11.17 -5.90 -10.59
C TRP A 421 -11.90 -5.58 -9.27
N ALA A 422 -12.93 -4.73 -9.29
CA ALA A 422 -13.64 -4.32 -8.08
C ALA A 422 -14.30 -5.50 -7.34
N PHE A 423 -14.85 -6.46 -8.09
CA PHE A 423 -15.46 -7.67 -7.53
C PHE A 423 -14.40 -8.62 -6.95
N SER A 424 -13.26 -8.76 -7.62
CA SER A 424 -12.26 -9.79 -7.33
C SER A 424 -11.15 -9.34 -6.36
N ALA A 425 -10.82 -8.04 -6.34
CA ALA A 425 -9.58 -7.52 -5.76
C ALA A 425 -9.75 -6.29 -4.84
N GLU A 426 -10.93 -5.66 -4.74
CA GLU A 426 -11.12 -4.50 -3.86
C GLU A 426 -11.76 -4.86 -2.50
N LEU A 427 -10.97 -4.70 -1.42
CA LEU A 427 -11.43 -4.99 -0.06
C LEU A 427 -12.69 -4.19 0.32
N LEU A 428 -12.78 -2.91 -0.08
CA LEU A 428 -13.88 -2.00 0.28
C LEU A 428 -15.21 -2.36 -0.39
N VAL A 429 -15.18 -3.06 -1.53
CA VAL A 429 -16.37 -3.60 -2.21
C VAL A 429 -16.87 -4.84 -1.48
N GLY A 430 -15.98 -5.57 -0.79
CA GLY A 430 -16.34 -6.70 0.07
C GLY A 430 -16.94 -7.87 -0.70
N LYS A 431 -16.47 -8.17 -1.92
CA LYS A 431 -16.91 -9.31 -2.75
C LYS A 431 -15.76 -10.24 -3.19
N TRP A 432 -14.52 -9.91 -2.86
CA TRP A 432 -13.29 -10.61 -3.26
C TRP A 432 -13.28 -12.11 -2.90
N ASP A 433 -14.04 -12.53 -1.88
CA ASP A 433 -14.11 -13.90 -1.39
C ASP A 433 -15.05 -14.80 -2.19
N ILE A 434 -15.93 -14.22 -3.02
CA ILE A 434 -17.02 -14.96 -3.67
C ILE A 434 -16.48 -15.98 -4.67
N PHE A 435 -15.64 -15.59 -5.64
CA PHE A 435 -15.08 -16.58 -6.58
C PHE A 435 -14.18 -17.60 -5.89
N ARG A 436 -13.36 -17.16 -4.94
CA ARG A 436 -12.46 -18.05 -4.16
C ARG A 436 -13.22 -19.18 -3.48
N ASN A 437 -14.43 -18.89 -2.99
CA ASN A 437 -15.29 -19.86 -2.33
C ASN A 437 -16.26 -20.57 -3.29
N ALA A 438 -16.61 -19.96 -4.42
CA ALA A 438 -17.60 -20.51 -5.33
C ALA A 438 -17.04 -21.63 -6.23
N VAL A 439 -15.74 -21.63 -6.52
CA VAL A 439 -15.13 -22.65 -7.40
C VAL A 439 -14.73 -23.93 -6.68
N VAL A 440 -14.78 -23.96 -5.34
CA VAL A 440 -14.38 -25.12 -4.55
C VAL A 440 -15.41 -26.28 -4.68
N PRO A 441 -15.00 -27.54 -4.40
CA PRO A 441 -15.91 -28.68 -4.45
C PRO A 441 -17.17 -28.49 -3.60
N GLY A 442 -18.33 -28.79 -4.17
CA GLY A 442 -19.64 -28.66 -3.51
C GLY A 442 -20.34 -27.32 -3.77
N GLN A 443 -19.60 -26.24 -4.02
CA GLN A 443 -20.17 -24.93 -4.40
C GLN A 443 -20.15 -24.74 -5.92
N ARG A 444 -19.10 -25.22 -6.61
CA ARG A 444 -18.93 -25.04 -8.05
C ARG A 444 -20.06 -25.63 -8.88
N GLU A 445 -20.64 -26.75 -8.45
CA GLU A 445 -21.78 -27.36 -9.13
C GLU A 445 -23.02 -26.46 -9.07
N LYS A 446 -23.24 -25.80 -7.92
CA LYS A 446 -24.35 -24.85 -7.74
C LYS A 446 -24.15 -23.60 -8.59
N LEU A 447 -22.96 -23.01 -8.55
CA LEU A 447 -22.65 -21.84 -9.36
C LEU A 447 -22.79 -22.16 -10.86
N ALA A 448 -22.21 -23.28 -11.33
CA ALA A 448 -22.27 -23.67 -12.74
C ALA A 448 -23.72 -23.87 -13.20
N ALA A 449 -24.54 -24.54 -12.38
CA ALA A 449 -25.96 -24.72 -12.67
C ALA A 449 -26.72 -23.39 -12.76
N ASN A 450 -26.47 -22.46 -11.83
CA ASN A 450 -27.13 -21.15 -11.79
C ASN A 450 -26.74 -20.28 -12.99
N VAL A 451 -25.44 -20.21 -13.34
CA VAL A 451 -24.96 -19.49 -14.53
C VAL A 451 -25.60 -20.06 -15.79
N VAL A 452 -25.52 -21.39 -15.98
CA VAL A 452 -26.05 -22.04 -17.18
C VAL A 452 -27.56 -21.89 -17.29
N LYS A 453 -28.28 -21.94 -16.16
CA LYS A 453 -29.72 -21.67 -16.11
C LYS A 453 -30.00 -20.23 -16.54
N PHE A 454 -29.27 -19.26 -16.02
CA PHE A 454 -29.44 -17.85 -16.37
C PHE A 454 -29.21 -17.61 -17.87
N VAL A 455 -28.14 -18.19 -18.44
CA VAL A 455 -27.86 -18.12 -19.90
C VAL A 455 -29.01 -18.70 -20.73
N LYS A 456 -29.61 -19.81 -20.29
CA LYS A 456 -30.76 -20.43 -20.98
C LYS A 456 -32.01 -19.56 -20.89
N ASP A 457 -32.31 -19.03 -19.71
CA ASP A 457 -33.54 -18.28 -19.44
C ASP A 457 -33.55 -16.91 -20.14
N THR A 458 -32.38 -16.27 -20.25
CA THR A 458 -32.22 -14.96 -20.90
C THR A 458 -31.90 -15.04 -22.39
N GLY A 459 -31.58 -16.25 -22.89
CA GLY A 459 -31.22 -16.46 -24.29
C GLY A 459 -29.85 -15.89 -24.69
N LEU A 460 -28.98 -15.57 -23.74
CA LEU A 460 -27.60 -15.10 -23.96
C LEU A 460 -26.79 -16.07 -24.81
N ASP A 461 -25.84 -15.56 -25.59
CA ASP A 461 -25.02 -16.32 -26.54
C ASP A 461 -23.74 -16.90 -25.93
N GLY A 462 -23.49 -16.60 -24.66
CA GLY A 462 -22.43 -17.21 -23.88
C GLY A 462 -22.21 -16.52 -22.54
N VAL A 463 -21.14 -16.94 -21.89
CA VAL A 463 -20.68 -16.40 -20.61
C VAL A 463 -19.17 -16.21 -20.65
N ASP A 464 -18.71 -15.17 -19.96
CA ASP A 464 -17.32 -14.87 -19.69
C ASP A 464 -17.09 -14.77 -18.16
N PHE A 465 -15.92 -15.20 -17.71
CA PHE A 465 -15.52 -15.09 -16.31
C PHE A 465 -14.22 -14.31 -16.21
N ASP A 466 -14.29 -13.17 -15.53
CA ASP A 466 -13.20 -12.23 -15.33
C ASP A 466 -12.79 -12.22 -13.86
N TRP A 467 -12.18 -13.33 -13.41
CA TRP A 467 -11.70 -13.45 -12.03
C TRP A 467 -10.26 -12.97 -11.91
N GLU A 468 -10.06 -11.90 -11.14
CA GLU A 468 -8.77 -11.25 -10.94
C GLU A 468 -8.21 -11.38 -9.49
N TYR A 469 -7.34 -12.33 -9.15
CA TYR A 469 -6.90 -13.50 -9.92
C TYR A 469 -6.85 -14.76 -9.03
N PRO A 470 -7.15 -15.96 -9.56
CA PRO A 470 -6.91 -17.23 -8.87
C PRO A 470 -5.47 -17.37 -8.37
N GLU A 471 -5.31 -17.93 -7.17
CA GLU A 471 -4.02 -18.19 -6.50
C GLU A 471 -3.16 -16.94 -6.21
N ALA A 472 -3.69 -15.73 -6.43
CA ALA A 472 -2.97 -14.50 -6.13
C ALA A 472 -2.73 -14.36 -4.62
N SER A 473 -1.46 -14.19 -4.24
CA SER A 473 -1.04 -14.17 -2.83
C SER A 473 -0.70 -12.78 -2.30
N ASP A 474 -0.63 -11.78 -3.18
CA ASP A 474 -0.05 -10.46 -2.91
C ASP A 474 -0.93 -9.30 -3.38
N LEU A 475 -2.24 -9.55 -3.56
CA LEU A 475 -3.19 -8.46 -3.81
C LEU A 475 -3.26 -7.55 -2.57
N PRO A 476 -3.12 -6.22 -2.73
CA PRO A 476 -3.12 -5.28 -1.62
C PRO A 476 -4.34 -5.44 -0.71
N ASP A 477 -4.12 -5.39 0.60
CA ASP A 477 -5.18 -5.44 1.62
C ASP A 477 -6.03 -6.73 1.66
N LEU A 478 -5.73 -7.74 0.82
CA LEU A 478 -6.43 -9.03 0.77
C LEU A 478 -5.57 -10.18 1.34
N PRO A 479 -6.19 -11.21 1.96
CA PRO A 479 -5.47 -12.42 2.32
C PRO A 479 -5.03 -13.19 1.06
N PRO A 480 -3.97 -14.02 1.14
CA PRO A 480 -3.58 -14.89 0.04
C PRO A 480 -4.72 -15.84 -0.37
N ASP A 481 -4.87 -16.07 -1.68
CA ASP A 481 -5.78 -17.10 -2.19
C ASP A 481 -5.20 -18.52 -2.01
N SER A 482 -6.05 -19.54 -2.08
CA SER A 482 -5.62 -20.95 -2.05
C SER A 482 -4.82 -21.29 -3.30
N LEU A 483 -3.77 -22.10 -3.16
CA LEU A 483 -3.00 -22.65 -4.30
C LEU A 483 -3.74 -23.77 -5.04
N ASP A 484 -4.91 -24.21 -4.56
CA ASP A 484 -5.75 -25.18 -5.26
C ASP A 484 -6.75 -24.49 -6.20
N ASN A 485 -6.84 -23.16 -6.16
CA ASN A 485 -7.92 -22.43 -6.80
C ASN A 485 -7.81 -22.33 -8.32
N GLY A 486 -6.60 -22.44 -8.89
CA GLY A 486 -6.43 -22.58 -10.34
C GLY A 486 -7.07 -23.88 -10.85
N ASP A 487 -6.81 -25.00 -10.18
CA ASP A 487 -7.40 -26.30 -10.53
C ASP A 487 -8.91 -26.34 -10.25
N ASN A 488 -9.36 -25.78 -9.13
CA ASN A 488 -10.79 -25.67 -8.83
C ASN A 488 -11.53 -24.84 -9.89
N TYR A 489 -10.92 -23.76 -10.37
CA TYR A 489 -11.48 -22.93 -11.43
C TYR A 489 -11.61 -23.71 -12.74
N LEU A 490 -10.58 -24.48 -13.12
CA LEU A 490 -10.65 -25.37 -14.30
C LEU A 490 -11.80 -26.38 -14.19
N GLU A 491 -11.97 -27.00 -13.03
CA GLU A 491 -13.07 -27.95 -12.81
C GLU A 491 -14.44 -27.26 -12.88
N PHE A 492 -14.56 -26.06 -12.34
CA PHE A 492 -15.76 -25.23 -12.52
C PHE A 492 -16.05 -24.94 -14.01
N LEU A 493 -15.05 -24.52 -14.79
CA LEU A 493 -15.20 -24.25 -16.22
C LEU A 493 -15.61 -25.51 -17.01
N LYS A 494 -15.11 -26.69 -16.64
CA LYS A 494 -15.54 -27.97 -17.22
C LYS A 494 -17.02 -28.24 -16.98
N LEU A 495 -17.53 -27.94 -15.77
CA LEU A 495 -18.95 -28.08 -15.44
C LEU A 495 -19.80 -27.11 -16.28
N VAL A 496 -19.41 -25.83 -16.34
CA VAL A 496 -20.11 -24.84 -17.17
C VAL A 496 -20.13 -25.31 -18.63
N ARG A 497 -18.99 -25.69 -19.21
CA ARG A 497 -18.92 -26.18 -20.59
C ARG A 497 -19.83 -27.39 -20.84
N ARG A 498 -19.85 -28.35 -19.91
CA ARG A 498 -20.67 -29.57 -20.02
C ARG A 498 -22.16 -29.24 -20.12
N ASP A 499 -22.62 -28.27 -19.32
CA ASP A 499 -24.05 -28.00 -19.15
C ASP A 499 -24.56 -26.87 -20.07
N LEU A 500 -23.64 -26.07 -20.64
CA LEU A 500 -23.93 -25.01 -21.59
C LEU A 500 -24.48 -25.59 -22.92
N PRO A 501 -25.56 -25.03 -23.50
CA PRO A 501 -26.09 -25.50 -24.78
C PRO A 501 -25.07 -25.42 -25.91
N LYS A 502 -25.19 -26.33 -26.89
CA LYS A 502 -24.38 -26.27 -28.12
C LYS A 502 -24.56 -24.91 -28.81
N GLY A 503 -23.44 -24.35 -29.30
CA GLY A 503 -23.41 -23.06 -30.01
C GLY A 503 -23.28 -21.85 -29.09
N LYS A 504 -23.41 -22.00 -27.76
CA LYS A 504 -23.13 -20.95 -26.78
C LYS A 504 -21.64 -20.94 -26.43
N THR A 505 -21.10 -19.75 -26.23
CA THR A 505 -19.67 -19.56 -25.96
C THR A 505 -19.36 -19.54 -24.46
N LEU A 506 -18.19 -20.06 -24.09
CA LEU A 506 -17.60 -19.91 -22.76
C LEU A 506 -16.21 -19.31 -22.94
N ALA A 507 -15.98 -18.18 -22.29
CA ALA A 507 -14.72 -17.45 -22.29
C ALA A 507 -14.23 -17.21 -20.85
N ILE A 508 -12.98 -16.79 -20.74
CA ILE A 508 -12.42 -16.21 -19.53
C ILE A 508 -11.57 -15.00 -19.90
N ALA A 509 -11.40 -14.07 -18.95
CA ALA A 509 -10.32 -13.09 -18.99
C ALA A 509 -9.09 -13.61 -18.24
N ALA A 510 -7.90 -13.34 -18.78
CA ALA A 510 -6.63 -13.79 -18.22
C ALA A 510 -5.58 -12.65 -18.23
N PRO A 511 -4.74 -12.54 -17.18
CA PRO A 511 -3.77 -11.46 -17.05
C PRO A 511 -2.57 -11.63 -17.99
N ALA A 512 -2.08 -10.53 -18.57
CA ALA A 512 -0.84 -10.54 -19.36
C ALA A 512 0.46 -10.64 -18.54
N SER A 513 0.36 -10.63 -17.21
CA SER A 513 1.47 -10.76 -16.25
C SER A 513 1.82 -12.23 -15.98
N TYR A 514 3.11 -12.57 -16.05
CA TYR A 514 3.62 -13.89 -15.62
C TYR A 514 3.25 -14.20 -14.16
N TRP A 515 3.32 -13.19 -13.29
CA TRP A 515 3.14 -13.37 -11.86
C TRP A 515 1.73 -13.85 -11.50
N TYR A 516 0.70 -13.35 -12.21
CA TYR A 516 -0.70 -13.74 -11.98
C TYR A 516 -1.14 -14.88 -12.89
N LEU A 517 -0.66 -14.97 -14.13
CA LEU A 517 -1.05 -16.05 -15.04
C LEU A 517 -0.58 -17.43 -14.57
N LYS A 518 0.51 -17.51 -13.80
CA LYS A 518 1.06 -18.79 -13.32
C LYS A 518 0.10 -19.62 -12.47
N GLY A 519 -0.88 -18.98 -11.82
CA GLY A 519 -1.94 -19.64 -11.06
C GLY A 519 -3.06 -20.22 -11.93
N PHE A 520 -3.02 -20.02 -13.25
CA PHE A 520 -3.99 -20.60 -14.17
C PHE A 520 -3.39 -21.86 -14.79
N PRO A 521 -4.08 -23.02 -14.76
CA PRO A 521 -3.76 -24.16 -15.60
C PRO A 521 -4.16 -23.86 -17.06
N ILE A 522 -3.58 -22.81 -17.65
CA ILE A 522 -4.07 -22.11 -18.83
C ILE A 522 -4.10 -23.01 -20.08
N ALA A 523 -3.16 -23.95 -20.18
CA ALA A 523 -3.12 -24.95 -21.25
C ALA A 523 -4.36 -25.85 -21.24
N GLU A 524 -4.80 -26.27 -20.04
CA GLU A 524 -5.98 -27.11 -19.86
C GLU A 524 -7.27 -26.30 -19.98
N ILE A 525 -7.28 -25.07 -19.44
CA ILE A 525 -8.39 -24.13 -19.63
C ILE A 525 -8.64 -23.88 -21.11
N ALA A 526 -7.58 -23.65 -21.91
CA ALA A 526 -7.67 -23.45 -23.35
C ALA A 526 -8.29 -24.64 -24.10
N LYS A 527 -8.35 -25.85 -23.52
CA LYS A 527 -9.07 -26.99 -24.12
C LYS A 527 -10.58 -26.95 -23.85
N VAL A 528 -11.01 -26.23 -22.81
CA VAL A 528 -12.39 -26.15 -22.33
C VAL A 528 -13.12 -24.91 -22.86
N VAL A 529 -12.46 -23.76 -22.86
CA VAL A 529 -13.04 -22.48 -23.30
C VAL A 529 -12.98 -22.33 -24.82
N ASP A 530 -13.88 -21.52 -25.39
CA ASP A 530 -13.87 -21.21 -26.83
C ASP A 530 -12.69 -20.27 -27.15
N TYR A 531 -12.49 -19.27 -26.30
CA TYR A 531 -11.41 -18.29 -26.41
C TYR A 531 -11.07 -17.69 -25.04
N ILE A 532 -9.94 -17.01 -24.97
CA ILE A 532 -9.42 -16.32 -23.79
C ILE A 532 -9.28 -14.86 -24.16
N ILE A 533 -9.93 -13.97 -23.41
CA ILE A 533 -9.66 -12.54 -23.43
C ILE A 533 -8.34 -12.33 -22.71
N TYR A 534 -7.30 -11.97 -23.44
CA TYR A 534 -5.97 -11.77 -22.88
C TYR A 534 -5.72 -10.28 -22.69
N MET A 535 -5.73 -9.85 -21.42
CA MET A 535 -5.72 -8.44 -21.02
C MET A 535 -4.33 -7.82 -21.22
N THR A 536 -3.95 -7.61 -22.48
CA THR A 536 -2.66 -7.05 -22.89
C THR A 536 -2.64 -5.52 -22.88
N TYR A 537 -3.13 -4.96 -21.79
CA TYR A 537 -3.11 -3.55 -21.40
C TYR A 537 -2.81 -3.49 -19.90
N ASP A 538 -2.65 -2.28 -19.36
CA ASP A 538 -2.29 -2.08 -17.94
C ASP A 538 -0.97 -2.74 -17.53
N PHE A 539 -0.01 -2.81 -18.45
CA PHE A 539 1.36 -3.20 -18.09
C PHE A 539 2.00 -2.21 -17.11
N HIS A 540 1.64 -0.93 -17.23
CA HIS A 540 2.20 0.17 -16.46
C HIS A 540 1.10 1.11 -15.95
N GLY A 541 1.29 1.59 -14.73
CA GLY A 541 0.33 2.47 -14.04
C GLY A 541 0.93 3.05 -12.77
N GLN A 542 0.12 3.79 -12.01
CA GLN A 542 0.58 4.46 -10.78
C GLN A 542 1.15 3.50 -9.74
N TRP A 543 0.72 2.23 -9.76
CA TRP A 543 1.18 1.17 -8.87
C TRP A 543 2.68 0.83 -9.02
N ASP A 544 3.31 1.22 -10.14
CA ASP A 544 4.75 1.04 -10.38
C ASP A 544 5.59 1.91 -9.44
N TYR A 545 5.04 3.00 -8.92
CA TYR A 545 5.76 3.92 -8.04
C TYR A 545 6.32 3.18 -6.80
N GLY A 546 7.57 3.42 -6.45
CA GLY A 546 8.27 2.76 -5.35
C GLY A 546 8.61 1.28 -5.59
N ASN A 547 8.29 0.70 -6.76
CA ASN A 547 8.68 -0.66 -7.11
C ASN A 547 9.86 -0.67 -8.08
N LYS A 548 11.08 -0.90 -7.56
CA LYS A 548 12.31 -1.00 -8.37
C LYS A 548 12.31 -2.11 -9.42
N TRP A 549 11.37 -3.07 -9.32
CA TRP A 549 11.23 -4.20 -10.23
C TRP A 549 10.16 -3.97 -11.30
N ALA A 550 9.37 -2.89 -11.20
CA ALA A 550 8.31 -2.60 -12.17
C ALA A 550 8.88 -2.16 -13.53
N VAL A 551 9.94 -1.35 -13.52
CA VAL A 551 10.57 -0.84 -14.74
C VAL A 551 12.08 -0.97 -14.63
N GLU A 552 12.68 -1.68 -15.60
CA GLU A 552 14.13 -1.85 -15.67
C GLU A 552 14.85 -0.49 -15.73
N ASN A 553 15.97 -0.37 -15.01
CA ASN A 553 16.75 0.86 -14.89
C ASN A 553 15.98 2.07 -14.31
N CYS A 554 14.85 1.83 -13.64
CA CYS A 554 14.09 2.85 -12.93
C CYS A 554 14.00 2.51 -11.43
N PRO A 555 14.93 3.00 -10.59
CA PRO A 555 15.03 2.58 -9.19
C PRO A 555 13.77 2.83 -8.36
N ALA A 556 13.01 3.87 -8.69
CA ALA A 556 11.74 4.19 -8.03
C ALA A 556 10.52 3.66 -8.80
N GLY A 557 10.70 2.90 -9.88
CA GLY A 557 9.63 2.35 -10.73
C GLY A 557 8.76 3.38 -11.46
N ASN A 558 8.93 4.67 -11.17
CA ASN A 558 8.04 5.74 -11.60
C ASN A 558 8.42 6.37 -12.94
N CYS A 559 9.00 5.61 -13.85
CA CYS A 559 9.36 6.11 -15.17
C CYS A 559 8.15 6.06 -16.10
N LEU A 560 7.98 7.08 -16.95
CA LEU A 560 6.89 7.14 -17.91
C LEU A 560 6.96 5.94 -18.87
N ARG A 561 5.95 5.08 -18.82
CA ARG A 561 5.83 3.88 -19.65
C ARG A 561 4.41 3.77 -20.17
N SER A 562 4.29 3.27 -21.40
CA SER A 562 2.98 3.03 -22.01
C SER A 562 2.35 1.78 -21.41
N HIS A 563 1.10 1.89 -20.95
CA HIS A 563 0.34 0.74 -20.46
C HIS A 563 -0.05 -0.27 -21.55
N ILE A 564 0.14 0.08 -22.82
CA ILE A 564 -0.14 -0.73 -24.02
C ILE A 564 1.13 -1.01 -24.84
N ASN A 565 2.30 -1.00 -24.19
CA ASN A 565 3.60 -1.20 -24.83
C ASN A 565 3.64 -2.49 -25.68
N ARG A 566 3.90 -2.35 -26.98
CA ARG A 566 3.92 -3.47 -27.94
C ARG A 566 4.91 -4.55 -27.59
N THR A 567 6.09 -4.17 -27.12
CA THR A 567 7.15 -5.15 -26.84
C THR A 567 6.72 -6.07 -25.70
N GLU A 568 6.07 -5.52 -24.68
CA GLU A 568 5.49 -6.28 -23.57
C GLU A 568 4.29 -7.10 -24.01
N THR A 569 3.40 -6.56 -24.87
CA THR A 569 2.33 -7.35 -25.49
C THR A 569 2.87 -8.60 -26.20
N ILE A 570 3.92 -8.45 -27.01
CA ILE A 570 4.52 -9.57 -27.75
C ILE A 570 5.19 -10.57 -26.82
N ASN A 571 5.86 -10.10 -25.75
CA ASN A 571 6.43 -10.97 -24.73
C ASN A 571 5.34 -11.79 -24.01
N SER A 572 4.22 -11.16 -23.65
CA SER A 572 3.06 -11.85 -23.05
C SER A 572 2.43 -12.86 -24.02
N LEU A 573 2.31 -12.53 -25.32
CA LEU A 573 1.86 -13.47 -26.35
C LEU A 573 2.80 -14.67 -26.52
N SER A 574 4.12 -14.45 -26.46
CA SER A 574 5.10 -15.55 -26.45
C SER A 574 4.90 -16.45 -25.23
N MET A 575 4.75 -15.85 -24.04
CA MET A 575 4.53 -16.59 -22.79
C MET A 575 3.28 -17.49 -22.86
N ILE A 576 2.10 -16.92 -23.16
CA ILE A 576 0.85 -17.71 -23.13
C ILE A 576 0.82 -18.78 -24.24
N THR A 577 1.44 -18.53 -25.40
CA THR A 577 1.53 -19.55 -26.45
C THR A 577 2.50 -20.67 -26.09
N LYS A 578 3.63 -20.37 -25.45
CA LYS A 578 4.56 -21.36 -24.89
C LYS A 578 3.94 -22.17 -23.74
N ALA A 579 3.06 -21.54 -22.97
CA ALA A 579 2.26 -22.22 -21.95
C ALA A 579 1.31 -23.27 -22.56
N GLY A 580 1.12 -23.27 -23.88
CA GLY A 580 0.36 -24.30 -24.61
C GLY A 580 -0.95 -23.80 -25.21
N VAL A 581 -1.25 -22.50 -25.11
CA VAL A 581 -2.47 -21.93 -25.68
C VAL A 581 -2.32 -21.75 -27.20
N PRO A 582 -3.25 -22.27 -28.02
CA PRO A 582 -3.29 -21.98 -29.44
C PRO A 582 -3.57 -20.50 -29.71
N THR A 583 -2.81 -19.87 -30.62
CA THR A 583 -2.99 -18.45 -30.98
C THR A 583 -4.42 -18.10 -31.39
N ASN A 584 -5.09 -18.97 -32.15
CA ASN A 584 -6.47 -18.75 -32.60
C ASN A 584 -7.52 -18.79 -31.48
N LYS A 585 -7.14 -19.09 -30.23
CA LYS A 585 -7.97 -18.94 -29.02
C LYS A 585 -7.64 -17.70 -28.20
N ILE A 586 -6.62 -16.94 -28.56
CA ILE A 586 -6.21 -15.74 -27.85
C ILE A 586 -6.89 -14.52 -28.50
N ILE A 587 -7.69 -13.81 -27.72
CA ILE A 587 -8.25 -12.52 -28.11
C ILE A 587 -7.43 -11.45 -27.40
N ALA A 588 -6.58 -10.73 -28.14
CA ALA A 588 -5.64 -9.78 -27.54
C ALA A 588 -6.31 -8.43 -27.23
N GLY A 589 -6.01 -7.87 -26.07
CA GLY A 589 -6.53 -6.59 -25.62
C GLY A 589 -6.06 -5.40 -26.47
N VAL A 590 -6.99 -4.47 -26.69
CA VAL A 590 -6.79 -3.08 -27.12
C VAL A 590 -7.57 -2.18 -26.16
N SER A 591 -7.14 -0.94 -25.96
CA SER A 591 -7.76 -0.06 -24.96
C SER A 591 -8.48 1.12 -25.59
N SER A 592 -9.67 1.45 -25.08
CA SER A 592 -10.39 2.72 -25.32
C SER A 592 -10.22 3.69 -24.15
N TYR A 593 -9.06 3.63 -23.50
CA TYR A 593 -8.61 4.55 -22.47
C TYR A 593 -7.09 4.60 -22.49
N GLY A 594 -6.55 5.60 -21.78
CA GLY A 594 -5.14 5.68 -21.47
C GLY A 594 -4.87 5.71 -19.97
N ARG A 595 -3.70 5.18 -19.57
CA ARG A 595 -3.15 5.42 -18.22
C ARG A 595 -2.38 6.74 -18.23
N SER A 596 -2.82 7.66 -17.38
CA SER A 596 -2.26 9.00 -17.28
C SER A 596 -1.29 9.14 -16.09
N PHE A 597 -0.32 10.01 -16.27
CA PHE A 597 0.74 10.29 -15.31
C PHE A 597 0.96 11.79 -15.21
N LYS A 598 1.13 12.29 -13.98
CA LYS A 598 1.67 13.63 -13.77
C LYS A 598 3.17 13.57 -13.91
N MET A 599 3.72 14.12 -14.97
CA MET A 599 5.17 14.22 -15.15
C MET A 599 5.77 15.04 -14.01
N SER A 600 6.85 14.55 -13.41
CA SER A 600 7.61 15.28 -12.39
C SER A 600 8.28 16.55 -12.93
N GLN A 601 8.39 16.65 -14.27
CA GLN A 601 8.99 17.80 -14.94
C GLN A 601 8.29 18.07 -16.27
N GLU A 602 7.80 19.30 -16.44
CA GLU A 602 7.30 19.80 -17.73
C GLU A 602 8.35 19.61 -18.83
N GLY A 603 7.92 19.13 -20.00
CA GLY A 603 8.79 18.90 -21.15
C GLY A 603 9.70 17.67 -21.07
N CYS A 604 9.76 16.96 -19.93
CA CYS A 604 10.42 15.66 -19.84
C CYS A 604 9.41 14.55 -20.14
N THR A 605 9.29 14.17 -21.42
CA THR A 605 8.25 13.23 -21.89
C THR A 605 8.79 11.85 -22.28
N GLY A 606 10.12 11.67 -22.19
CA GLY A 606 10.80 10.44 -22.63
C GLY A 606 10.71 9.30 -21.61
N PRO A 607 11.15 8.08 -22.00
CA PRO A 607 11.00 6.88 -21.19
C PRO A 607 11.80 6.89 -19.87
N MET A 608 12.78 7.76 -19.70
CA MET A 608 13.50 7.88 -18.42
C MET A 608 13.06 9.10 -17.60
N CYS A 609 12.06 9.83 -18.09
CA CYS A 609 11.37 10.85 -17.32
C CYS A 609 10.42 10.19 -16.34
N THR A 610 10.17 10.86 -15.23
CA THR A 610 9.43 10.28 -14.12
C THR A 610 8.06 10.90 -13.95
N PHE A 611 7.18 10.17 -13.29
CA PHE A 611 5.90 10.67 -12.81
C PHE A 611 5.85 10.76 -11.29
N GLU A 612 4.95 11.62 -10.81
CA GLU A 612 4.66 11.80 -9.40
C GLU A 612 3.56 10.85 -8.93
N ALA A 613 3.67 10.40 -7.68
CA ALA A 613 2.60 9.70 -6.98
C ALA A 613 2.31 10.40 -5.65
N ILE A 614 1.06 10.30 -5.20
CA ILE A 614 0.58 10.95 -3.97
C ILE A 614 0.63 9.94 -2.81
N GLY A 615 1.37 10.32 -1.77
CA GLY A 615 1.40 9.60 -0.49
C GLY A 615 2.08 8.21 -0.54
N PRO A 616 2.13 7.50 0.60
CA PRO A 616 2.75 6.18 0.69
C PRO A 616 1.96 5.08 -0.04
N LYS A 617 0.70 5.36 -0.44
CA LYS A 617 -0.20 4.42 -1.12
C LYS A 617 -0.08 4.40 -2.65
N LYS A 618 0.89 5.13 -3.23
CA LYS A 618 1.16 5.14 -4.69
C LYS A 618 -0.04 5.62 -5.53
N GLU A 619 -0.84 6.56 -5.01
CA GLU A 619 -1.98 7.12 -5.76
C GLU A 619 -1.47 7.97 -6.94
N SER A 620 -2.21 8.02 -8.05
CA SER A 620 -1.80 8.80 -9.22
C SER A 620 -1.90 10.30 -8.93
N ALA A 621 -0.83 11.05 -9.24
CA ALA A 621 -0.87 12.52 -9.20
C ALA A 621 -1.45 13.13 -10.49
N ALA A 622 -1.76 12.32 -11.51
CA ALA A 622 -2.33 12.80 -12.77
C ALA A 622 -3.71 13.41 -12.54
N ALA A 623 -4.06 14.40 -13.36
CA ALA A 623 -5.40 14.96 -13.36
C ALA A 623 -6.44 13.88 -13.65
N LYS A 624 -7.58 13.97 -12.97
CA LYS A 624 -8.73 13.11 -13.23
C LYS A 624 -9.34 13.49 -14.57
N GLY A 625 -9.76 12.50 -15.36
CA GLY A 625 -10.70 12.73 -16.45
C GLY A 625 -11.98 13.38 -15.92
N ARG A 626 -12.56 14.29 -16.70
CA ARG A 626 -13.82 14.98 -16.36
C ARG A 626 -14.99 14.00 -16.26
N CYS A 627 -15.03 12.99 -17.13
CA CYS A 627 -16.08 11.98 -17.19
C CYS A 627 -15.70 10.70 -16.44
N THR A 628 -14.46 10.20 -16.55
CA THR A 628 -14.04 8.99 -15.82
C THR A 628 -13.86 9.23 -14.32
N GLY A 629 -13.59 10.47 -13.89
CA GLY A 629 -13.48 10.85 -12.48
C GLY A 629 -12.34 10.20 -11.69
N THR A 630 -11.42 9.52 -12.39
CA THR A 630 -10.36 8.68 -11.81
C THR A 630 -8.98 9.19 -12.18
N ALA A 631 -8.11 9.39 -11.18
CA ALA A 631 -6.76 9.89 -11.42
C ALA A 631 -5.90 8.77 -11.99
N GLY A 632 -5.13 9.06 -13.04
CA GLY A 632 -4.35 8.06 -13.75
C GLY A 632 -5.12 7.23 -14.78
N TYR A 633 -6.37 7.57 -15.06
CA TYR A 633 -7.23 6.88 -16.02
C TYR A 633 -8.13 7.86 -16.77
N ILE A 634 -8.02 7.92 -18.08
CA ILE A 634 -8.78 8.86 -18.91
C ILE A 634 -9.30 8.16 -20.17
N GLY A 635 -10.59 8.35 -20.48
CA GLY A 635 -11.24 7.69 -21.61
C GLY A 635 -10.79 8.28 -22.95
N ASP A 636 -10.79 7.45 -23.99
CA ASP A 636 -10.48 7.83 -25.37
C ASP A 636 -11.26 9.06 -25.86
N VAL A 637 -12.54 9.17 -25.48
CA VAL A 637 -13.40 10.32 -25.78
C VAL A 637 -12.90 11.62 -25.14
N GLU A 638 -12.41 11.56 -23.90
CA GLU A 638 -11.88 12.72 -23.19
C GLU A 638 -10.51 13.13 -23.73
N ILE A 639 -9.66 12.16 -24.08
CA ILE A 639 -8.36 12.41 -24.71
C ILE A 639 -8.56 13.18 -26.03
N ARG A 640 -9.54 12.77 -26.85
CA ARG A 640 -9.87 13.47 -28.09
C ARG A 640 -10.46 14.85 -27.84
N GLU A 641 -11.32 15.00 -26.83
CA GLU A 641 -11.83 16.33 -26.42
C GLU A 641 -10.67 17.29 -26.09
N ILE A 642 -9.64 16.83 -25.37
CA ILE A 642 -8.45 17.63 -25.04
C ILE A 642 -7.65 18.01 -26.31
N ILE A 643 -7.51 17.09 -27.25
CA ILE A 643 -6.82 17.32 -28.53
C ILE A 643 -7.59 18.36 -29.36
N ASP A 644 -8.90 18.19 -29.50
CA ASP A 644 -9.77 19.07 -30.31
C ASP A 644 -9.86 20.49 -29.72
N GLN A 645 -9.74 20.62 -28.41
CA GLN A 645 -9.62 21.92 -27.71
C GLN A 645 -8.24 22.59 -27.89
N GLY A 646 -7.27 21.93 -28.54
CA GLY A 646 -5.91 22.46 -28.74
C GLY A 646 -5.08 22.52 -27.45
N ARG A 647 -5.46 21.77 -26.41
CA ARG A 647 -4.82 21.81 -25.08
C ARG A 647 -3.61 20.90 -24.92
N GLY A 648 -3.31 20.08 -25.92
CA GLY A 648 -2.21 19.13 -25.86
C GLY A 648 -1.54 18.85 -27.19
N ARG A 649 -0.38 18.20 -27.12
CA ARG A 649 0.38 17.74 -28.28
C ARG A 649 0.44 16.21 -28.24
N SER A 650 -0.14 15.58 -29.26
CA SER A 650 -0.02 14.14 -29.46
C SER A 650 1.21 13.79 -30.30
N THR A 651 1.89 12.72 -29.94
CA THR A 651 3.06 12.16 -30.63
C THR A 651 3.00 10.64 -30.61
N TYR A 652 3.43 10.00 -31.69
CA TYR A 652 3.57 8.55 -31.74
C TYR A 652 4.96 8.13 -31.22
N ASP A 653 4.99 7.23 -30.23
CA ASP A 653 6.22 6.59 -29.76
C ASP A 653 6.45 5.28 -30.52
N GLU A 654 7.38 5.27 -31.46
CA GLU A 654 7.73 4.09 -32.28
C GLU A 654 8.20 2.88 -31.44
N PRO A 655 9.08 3.01 -30.43
CA PRO A 655 9.54 1.87 -29.65
C PRO A 655 8.43 1.11 -28.91
N SER A 656 7.49 1.82 -28.28
CA SER A 656 6.36 1.19 -27.60
C SER A 656 5.15 0.99 -28.53
N ALA A 657 5.18 1.54 -29.75
CA ALA A 657 4.07 1.63 -30.70
C ALA A 657 2.79 2.10 -29.99
N SER A 658 2.84 3.30 -29.42
CA SER A 658 1.80 3.91 -28.60
C SER A 658 1.61 5.38 -28.93
N ASP A 659 0.39 5.90 -28.76
CA ASP A 659 0.11 7.32 -28.87
C ASP A 659 0.30 7.98 -27.50
N ILE A 660 1.12 9.02 -27.47
CA ILE A 660 1.41 9.79 -26.27
C ILE A 660 0.80 11.17 -26.43
N LEU A 661 -0.10 11.56 -25.54
CA LEU A 661 -0.57 12.94 -25.43
C LEU A 661 0.05 13.59 -24.20
N VAL A 662 0.67 14.75 -24.42
CA VAL A 662 1.07 15.65 -23.34
C VAL A 662 0.18 16.89 -23.38
N TYR A 663 -0.51 17.16 -22.29
CA TYR A 663 -1.46 18.26 -22.17
C TYR A 663 -1.31 18.97 -20.83
N ASP A 664 -1.81 20.20 -20.75
CA ASP A 664 -1.73 21.05 -19.55
C ASP A 664 -0.32 21.03 -18.91
N LYS A 665 0.71 21.07 -19.78
CA LYS A 665 2.16 21.06 -19.51
C LYS A 665 2.75 19.78 -18.93
N THR A 666 2.06 19.14 -18.00
CA THR A 666 2.60 18.06 -17.15
C THR A 666 1.74 16.82 -17.12
N GLU A 667 0.55 16.84 -17.70
CA GLU A 667 -0.24 15.62 -17.85
C GLU A 667 0.29 14.85 -19.07
N TRP A 668 0.57 13.58 -18.87
CA TRP A 668 1.05 12.67 -19.88
C TRP A 668 0.13 11.47 -19.91
N VAL A 669 -0.31 11.02 -21.08
CA VAL A 669 -1.11 9.80 -21.22
C VAL A 669 -0.62 9.00 -22.41
N ALA A 670 -0.42 7.70 -22.19
CA ALA A 670 -0.29 6.73 -23.27
C ALA A 670 -1.65 6.11 -23.55
N TRP A 671 -2.05 6.08 -24.82
CA TRP A 671 -3.33 5.55 -25.27
C TRP A 671 -3.19 4.96 -26.69
N MET A 672 -4.30 4.49 -27.25
CA MET A 672 -4.34 3.97 -28.62
C MET A 672 -5.31 4.80 -29.46
N ASP A 673 -4.77 5.60 -30.38
CA ASP A 673 -5.58 6.24 -31.40
C ASP A 673 -6.18 5.20 -32.38
N THR A 674 -7.03 5.67 -33.30
CA THR A 674 -7.70 4.81 -34.28
C THR A 674 -6.70 4.08 -35.19
N ASN A 675 -5.58 4.72 -35.55
CA ASN A 675 -4.56 4.13 -36.43
C ASN A 675 -3.74 3.06 -35.71
N THR A 676 -3.36 3.32 -34.46
CA THR A 676 -2.65 2.39 -33.59
C THR A 676 -3.51 1.16 -33.29
N LYS A 677 -4.81 1.33 -33.01
CA LYS A 677 -5.76 0.21 -32.89
C LYS A 677 -5.84 -0.62 -34.18
N ALA A 678 -5.95 0.02 -35.33
CA ALA A 678 -5.99 -0.67 -36.63
C ALA A 678 -4.68 -1.41 -36.94
N SER A 679 -3.54 -0.79 -36.62
CA SER A 679 -2.21 -1.38 -36.79
C SER A 679 -2.01 -2.62 -35.91
N ARG A 680 -2.39 -2.54 -34.62
CA ARG A 680 -2.37 -3.70 -33.71
C ARG A 680 -3.31 -4.80 -34.16
N THR A 681 -4.51 -4.46 -34.59
CA THR A 681 -5.47 -5.43 -35.14
C THR A 681 -4.87 -6.19 -36.33
N SER A 682 -4.25 -5.46 -37.26
CA SER A 682 -3.60 -6.03 -38.44
C SER A 682 -2.42 -6.94 -38.07
N GLU A 683 -1.66 -6.56 -37.03
CA GLU A 683 -0.59 -7.39 -36.49
C GLU A 683 -1.13 -8.69 -35.89
N TYR A 684 -2.18 -8.61 -35.07
CA TYR A 684 -2.77 -9.78 -34.42
C TYR A 684 -3.36 -10.75 -35.45
N GLN A 685 -3.91 -10.24 -36.56
CA GLN A 685 -4.30 -11.06 -37.71
C GLN A 685 -3.09 -11.79 -38.35
N ARG A 686 -1.96 -11.11 -38.55
CA ARG A 686 -0.73 -11.74 -39.07
C ARG A 686 -0.17 -12.80 -38.12
N LEU A 687 -0.29 -12.56 -36.82
CA LEU A 687 0.05 -13.51 -35.76
C LEU A 687 -0.97 -14.64 -35.61
N LYS A 688 -2.06 -14.63 -36.40
CA LYS A 688 -3.13 -15.64 -36.39
C LYS A 688 -3.84 -15.75 -35.04
N LEU A 689 -3.92 -14.65 -34.31
CA LEU A 689 -4.67 -14.57 -33.08
C LEU A 689 -6.18 -14.73 -33.35
N GLY A 690 -6.93 -15.13 -32.34
CA GLY A 690 -8.38 -15.33 -32.43
C GLY A 690 -9.17 -14.04 -32.65
N GLY A 691 -8.65 -12.90 -32.19
CA GLY A 691 -9.33 -11.62 -32.30
C GLY A 691 -8.70 -10.48 -31.50
N THR A 692 -9.44 -9.38 -31.39
CA THR A 692 -9.17 -8.24 -30.50
C THR A 692 -10.29 -8.09 -29.46
N SER A 693 -9.92 -7.65 -28.26
CA SER A 693 -10.86 -7.28 -27.20
C SER A 693 -10.67 -5.82 -26.81
N ASP A 694 -11.72 -5.01 -26.91
CA ASP A 694 -11.69 -3.57 -26.63
C ASP A 694 -12.28 -3.29 -25.23
N TRP A 695 -11.43 -2.81 -24.33
CA TRP A 695 -11.83 -2.33 -23.00
C TRP A 695 -11.76 -0.80 -22.96
N ALA A 696 -12.86 -0.06 -22.81
CA ALA A 696 -14.25 -0.49 -22.99
C ALA A 696 -14.95 0.42 -24.01
N VAL A 697 -15.95 -0.12 -24.70
CA VAL A 697 -16.56 0.50 -25.89
C VAL A 697 -17.13 1.88 -25.59
N ASP A 698 -17.75 2.03 -24.43
CA ASP A 698 -18.39 3.27 -23.96
C ASP A 698 -17.40 4.37 -23.54
N LEU A 699 -16.10 4.06 -23.43
CA LEU A 699 -15.01 5.05 -23.27
C LEU A 699 -14.50 5.55 -24.64
N GLY A 700 -14.88 4.86 -25.71
CA GLY A 700 -14.55 5.16 -27.10
C GLY A 700 -15.46 6.20 -27.76
N LEU A 701 -15.39 6.28 -29.09
CA LEU A 701 -15.94 7.39 -29.90
C LEU A 701 -17.34 7.14 -30.50
N ALA A 702 -18.04 6.09 -30.08
CA ALA A 702 -19.28 5.70 -30.74
C ALA A 702 -20.51 6.37 -30.10
N SER A 703 -20.98 7.46 -30.72
CA SER A 703 -22.30 8.10 -30.54
C SER A 703 -22.46 9.15 -29.42
N LEU A 704 -21.82 10.31 -29.59
CA LEU A 704 -22.34 11.58 -29.04
C LEU A 704 -23.43 12.12 -29.96
N THR A 705 -24.69 11.77 -29.71
CA THR A 705 -25.82 12.64 -30.10
C THR A 705 -26.01 13.70 -29.02
N LEU A 706 -25.79 14.95 -29.42
CA LEU A 706 -26.06 16.17 -28.68
C LEU A 706 -27.49 16.19 -28.11
N SER A 707 -27.63 16.52 -26.83
CA SER A 707 -28.79 17.31 -26.37
C SER A 707 -28.29 18.53 -25.59
N GLU A 708 -28.58 19.70 -26.16
CA GLU A 708 -28.43 21.02 -25.57
C GLU A 708 -29.33 21.18 -24.35
N ALA A 709 -28.76 21.67 -23.24
CA ALA A 709 -29.40 22.32 -22.09
C ALA A 709 -28.27 22.61 -21.08
N GLU A 710 -27.91 23.81 -20.65
CA GLU A 710 -28.43 25.17 -20.75
C GLU A 710 -27.22 26.13 -20.67
N GLU A 711 -27.36 27.32 -21.24
CA GLU A 711 -26.40 28.43 -21.14
C GLU A 711 -26.03 28.80 -19.69
N SER A 712 -24.76 29.06 -19.40
CA SER A 712 -24.39 30.25 -18.60
C SER A 712 -22.92 30.66 -18.77
N GLU A 713 -22.79 31.89 -19.28
CA GLU A 713 -21.78 32.92 -19.04
C GLU A 713 -20.27 32.58 -18.92
N TYR A 714 -19.57 33.07 -19.94
CA TYR A 714 -18.20 33.61 -19.88
C TYR A 714 -17.93 34.42 -18.60
N TYR A 715 -16.81 34.17 -17.92
CA TYR A 715 -16.17 35.16 -17.05
C TYR A 715 -14.76 35.49 -17.56
N THR A 716 -14.61 36.77 -17.89
CA THR A 716 -13.35 37.48 -18.18
C THR A 716 -12.60 37.83 -16.89
N ASP A 717 -11.27 37.99 -17.00
CA ASP A 717 -10.34 38.52 -15.98
C ASP A 717 -10.92 39.63 -15.07
N SER A 718 -10.84 39.47 -13.73
CA SER A 718 -10.65 40.56 -12.75
C SER A 718 -10.52 40.05 -11.30
N GLU A 719 -9.42 40.43 -10.62
CA GLU A 719 -9.11 40.52 -9.16
C GLU A 719 -9.51 39.38 -8.18
N PRO A 720 -8.70 39.13 -7.10
CA PRO A 720 -9.05 38.10 -6.12
C PRO A 720 -10.32 38.46 -5.35
N LEU A 721 -11.28 37.54 -5.34
CA LEU A 721 -12.65 37.71 -4.83
C LEU A 721 -12.77 37.97 -3.31
N CYS A 722 -11.69 37.82 -2.52
CA CYS A 722 -11.69 37.84 -1.05
C CYS A 722 -10.51 38.63 -0.46
N ASP A 723 -10.74 39.41 0.60
CA ASP A 723 -9.71 40.23 1.27
C ASP A 723 -8.91 39.41 2.29
N ALA A 724 -7.67 39.08 1.95
CA ALA A 724 -6.78 38.29 2.79
C ALA A 724 -6.38 38.98 4.13
N GLY A 725 -6.68 40.26 4.30
CA GLY A 725 -6.42 41.03 5.53
C GLY A 725 -7.51 40.95 6.60
N LEU A 726 -8.71 40.45 6.27
CA LEU A 726 -9.88 40.43 7.17
C LEU A 726 -9.98 39.13 7.99
N GLY A 727 -10.09 39.23 9.32
CA GLY A 727 -10.32 38.08 10.19
C GLY A 727 -11.00 38.45 11.52
N TRP A 728 -11.64 37.47 12.16
CA TRP A 728 -12.44 37.65 13.37
C TRP A 728 -11.90 36.85 14.55
N GLY A 729 -12.07 37.38 15.76
CA GLY A 729 -11.55 36.75 16.99
C GLY A 729 -12.39 35.57 17.49
N SER A 730 -13.61 35.39 16.98
CA SER A 730 -14.53 34.32 17.37
C SER A 730 -15.44 33.90 16.20
N MET A 731 -15.94 32.66 16.25
CA MET A 731 -16.95 32.19 15.27
C MET A 731 -18.24 33.00 15.35
N GLU A 732 -18.61 33.53 16.52
CA GLU A 732 -19.80 34.37 16.68
C GLU A 732 -19.68 35.69 15.91
N ASP A 733 -18.50 36.30 15.92
CA ASP A 733 -18.25 37.54 15.18
C ASP A 733 -18.24 37.29 13.67
N LEU A 734 -17.64 36.17 13.24
CA LEU A 734 -17.70 35.71 11.84
C LEU A 734 -19.14 35.46 11.39
N GLY A 735 -19.95 34.79 12.22
CA GLY A 735 -21.34 34.47 11.91
C GLY A 735 -22.29 35.68 11.85
N LYS A 736 -21.88 36.83 12.40
CA LYS A 736 -22.61 38.11 12.30
C LYS A 736 -22.10 38.99 11.15
N ALA A 737 -20.93 38.67 10.58
CA ALA A 737 -20.31 39.47 9.54
C ALA A 737 -20.97 39.24 8.16
N SER A 738 -20.86 40.24 7.29
CA SER A 738 -21.34 40.17 5.90
C SER A 738 -20.16 40.19 4.95
N PHE A 739 -20.07 39.16 4.09
CA PHE A 739 -19.03 38.99 3.09
C PHE A 739 -19.54 38.16 1.90
N PRO A 740 -18.86 38.19 0.73
CA PRO A 740 -19.23 37.34 -0.40
C PRO A 740 -19.22 35.86 -0.01
N GLY A 741 -20.25 35.10 -0.42
CA GLY A 741 -20.42 33.69 -0.03
C GLY A 741 -19.19 32.82 -0.31
N ALA A 742 -18.53 33.02 -1.45
CA ALA A 742 -17.31 32.30 -1.83
C ALA A 742 -16.12 32.51 -0.86
N CYS A 743 -16.15 33.53 0.00
CA CYS A 743 -15.08 33.82 0.96
C CYS A 743 -15.28 33.17 2.34
N GLY A 744 -16.46 32.58 2.61
CA GLY A 744 -16.80 32.06 3.94
C GLY A 744 -15.84 30.98 4.44
N ALA A 745 -15.34 30.13 3.53
CA ALA A 745 -14.37 29.09 3.86
C ALA A 745 -12.99 29.66 4.26
N GLN A 746 -12.48 30.64 3.51
CA GLN A 746 -11.18 31.28 3.80
C GLN A 746 -11.21 31.99 5.16
N TYR A 747 -12.28 32.75 5.41
CA TYR A 747 -12.49 33.48 6.66
C TYR A 747 -12.70 32.56 7.88
N THR A 748 -13.26 31.38 7.68
CA THR A 748 -13.41 30.36 8.74
C THR A 748 -12.05 29.84 9.21
N VAL A 749 -11.13 29.54 8.29
CA VAL A 749 -9.77 29.07 8.67
C VAL A 749 -8.99 30.19 9.38
N GLN A 750 -9.12 31.43 8.90
CA GLN A 750 -8.48 32.59 9.52
C GLN A 750 -9.03 32.90 10.92
N THR A 751 -10.34 32.78 11.12
CA THR A 751 -10.98 32.93 12.43
C THR A 751 -10.54 31.81 13.39
N SER A 752 -10.38 30.58 12.89
CA SER A 752 -9.87 29.45 13.69
C SER A 752 -8.43 29.68 14.17
N LEU A 753 -7.58 30.30 13.34
CA LEU A 753 -6.23 30.72 13.75
C LEU A 753 -6.26 31.72 14.92
N GLN A 754 -7.17 32.71 14.88
CA GLN A 754 -7.29 33.71 15.96
C GLN A 754 -7.88 33.10 17.24
N MET A 755 -8.84 32.19 17.12
CA MET A 755 -9.41 31.47 18.27
C MET A 755 -8.36 30.58 18.96
N LEU A 756 -7.46 29.95 18.20
CA LEU A 756 -6.36 29.18 18.77
C LEU A 756 -5.43 30.07 19.62
N ASP A 757 -5.09 31.26 19.13
CA ASP A 757 -4.30 32.26 19.87
C ASP A 757 -5.02 32.79 21.12
N GLY A 758 -6.35 32.93 21.06
CA GLY A 758 -7.19 33.28 22.21
C GLY A 758 -7.24 32.19 23.28
N ALA A 759 -7.48 30.95 22.87
CA ALA A 759 -7.53 29.78 23.75
C ALA A 759 -6.20 29.60 24.51
N MET A 760 -5.07 29.78 23.81
CA MET A 760 -3.74 29.67 24.44
C MET A 760 -3.48 30.72 25.53
N ARG A 761 -4.00 31.94 25.36
CA ARG A 761 -3.94 32.95 26.42
C ARG A 761 -4.81 32.57 27.62
N ALA A 762 -6.00 32.02 27.38
CA ALA A 762 -6.92 31.57 28.43
C ALA A 762 -6.41 30.36 29.23
N TYR A 763 -5.66 29.44 28.61
CA TYR A 763 -5.05 28.29 29.29
C TYR A 763 -4.11 28.71 30.43
N GLY A 764 -3.33 29.78 30.23
CA GLY A 764 -2.42 30.29 31.26
C GLY A 764 -3.13 30.75 32.54
N GLU A 765 -4.41 31.12 32.46
CA GLU A 765 -5.24 31.44 33.61
C GLU A 765 -5.91 30.19 34.20
N ALA A 766 -6.49 29.34 33.34
CA ALA A 766 -7.17 28.10 33.74
C ALA A 766 -6.25 27.11 34.47
N SER A 767 -4.96 27.11 34.13
CA SER A 767 -3.95 26.19 34.67
C SER A 767 -3.46 26.54 36.08
N LYS A 768 -3.71 27.77 36.56
CA LYS A 768 -3.28 28.22 37.89
C LYS A 768 -4.00 27.44 39.00
N ASP A 769 -3.26 26.80 39.89
CA ASP A 769 -3.80 25.99 41.00
C ASP A 769 -4.76 24.86 40.58
N TYR A 770 -4.74 24.50 39.29
CA TYR A 770 -5.71 23.60 38.70
C TYR A 770 -5.64 22.19 39.29
N ASP A 771 -4.44 21.64 39.50
CA ASP A 771 -4.28 20.27 39.98
C ASP A 771 -4.86 20.09 41.38
N LEU A 772 -4.66 21.08 42.25
CA LEU A 772 -5.27 21.10 43.58
C LEU A 772 -6.80 21.14 43.49
N ALA A 773 -7.35 22.00 42.64
CA ALA A 773 -8.80 22.08 42.45
C ALA A 773 -9.36 20.78 41.85
N PHE A 774 -8.63 20.16 40.91
CA PHE A 774 -8.98 18.90 40.29
C PHE A 774 -9.09 17.77 41.33
N ASP A 775 -8.14 17.66 42.26
CA ASP A 775 -8.21 16.65 43.33
C ASP A 775 -9.48 16.77 44.18
N TRP A 776 -9.88 18.00 44.52
CA TRP A 776 -11.14 18.26 45.23
C TRP A 776 -12.37 17.92 44.38
N TYR A 777 -12.31 18.17 43.08
CA TYR A 777 -13.35 17.76 42.14
C TYR A 777 -13.47 16.22 42.02
N VAL A 778 -12.35 15.49 42.00
CA VAL A 778 -12.36 14.02 42.01
C VAL A 778 -13.01 13.50 43.30
N LYS A 779 -12.66 14.10 44.44
CA LYS A 779 -13.26 13.75 45.73
C LYS A 779 -14.77 13.99 45.73
N LEU A 780 -15.23 15.13 45.21
CA LEU A 780 -16.65 15.44 45.04
C LEU A 780 -17.40 14.36 44.24
N ILE A 781 -16.83 13.86 43.13
CA ILE A 781 -17.42 12.76 42.35
C ILE A 781 -17.46 11.47 43.18
N GLN A 782 -16.35 11.11 43.83
CA GLN A 782 -16.27 9.88 44.62
C GLN A 782 -17.27 9.83 45.78
N ASP A 783 -17.54 10.98 46.39
CA ASP A 783 -18.50 11.14 47.48
C ASP A 783 -19.96 11.11 46.98
N SER A 784 -20.22 11.45 45.71
CA SER A 784 -21.56 11.50 45.14
C SER A 784 -22.10 10.17 44.59
N ILE A 785 -21.23 9.21 44.22
CA ILE A 785 -21.63 7.99 43.50
C ILE A 785 -22.61 7.11 44.32
N GLN A 786 -22.25 6.72 45.55
CA GLN A 786 -23.09 5.79 46.33
C GLN A 786 -24.48 6.37 46.65
N PRO A 787 -24.62 7.62 47.12
CA PRO A 787 -25.94 8.23 47.35
C PRO A 787 -26.83 8.29 46.10
N GLN A 788 -26.23 8.43 44.92
CA GLN A 788 -26.95 8.45 43.66
C GLN A 788 -27.36 7.05 43.19
N LEU A 789 -26.51 6.02 43.41
CA LEU A 789 -26.89 4.62 43.20
C LEU A 789 -28.07 4.23 44.09
N ASP A 790 -28.02 4.61 45.36
CA ASP A 790 -29.10 4.36 46.33
C ASP A 790 -30.41 5.00 45.88
N LYS A 791 -30.38 6.25 45.40
CA LYS A 791 -31.54 6.92 44.78
C LYS A 791 -32.02 6.22 43.51
N CYS A 792 -31.11 5.63 42.73
CA CYS A 792 -31.49 5.01 41.46
C CYS A 792 -32.28 3.72 41.67
N ILE A 793 -31.93 2.92 42.68
CA ILE A 793 -32.66 1.71 43.07
C ILE A 793 -33.60 1.92 44.26
N ASP A 794 -33.99 3.18 44.51
CA ASP A 794 -34.82 3.51 45.65
C ASP A 794 -36.19 2.81 45.54
N TRP A 795 -36.59 2.10 46.59
CA TRP A 795 -37.81 1.30 46.55
C TRP A 795 -39.08 2.13 46.76
N GLU A 796 -38.97 3.26 47.47
CA GLU A 796 -40.10 4.05 47.96
C GLU A 796 -40.59 5.03 46.90
N ASP A 797 -39.64 5.71 46.26
CA ASP A 797 -39.88 6.65 45.16
C ASP A 797 -39.86 5.94 43.79
N ASN A 798 -39.72 4.61 43.79
CA ASN A 798 -39.57 3.78 42.59
C ASN A 798 -38.49 4.34 41.67
N GLY A 799 -37.26 4.34 42.19
CA GLY A 799 -36.07 4.82 41.53
C GLY A 799 -35.94 4.29 40.10
N PRO A 800 -35.40 5.11 39.18
CA PRO A 800 -35.43 4.84 37.74
C PRO A 800 -34.65 3.59 37.33
N CYS A 801 -33.76 3.06 38.18
CA CYS A 801 -33.03 1.82 37.92
C CYS A 801 -33.80 0.55 38.26
N ASN A 802 -34.85 0.59 39.09
CA ASN A 802 -35.53 -0.62 39.56
C ASN A 802 -36.05 -1.52 38.43
N LYS A 803 -36.55 -0.92 37.35
CA LYS A 803 -37.05 -1.63 36.15
C LYS A 803 -36.02 -2.56 35.50
N TYR A 804 -34.73 -2.38 35.78
CA TYR A 804 -33.64 -3.20 35.22
C TYR A 804 -33.30 -4.43 36.08
N PHE A 805 -33.93 -4.60 37.23
CA PHE A 805 -33.65 -5.70 38.15
C PHE A 805 -34.85 -6.66 38.32
N TYR A 806 -34.53 -7.94 38.48
CA TYR A 806 -35.39 -8.92 39.13
C TYR A 806 -35.07 -8.94 40.61
N CYS A 807 -36.10 -9.00 41.44
CA CYS A 807 -35.94 -9.12 42.87
C CYS A 807 -36.49 -10.46 43.34
N THR A 808 -35.76 -11.13 44.23
CA THR A 808 -36.24 -12.30 44.96
C THR A 808 -36.19 -12.00 46.45
N TRP A 809 -37.33 -12.12 47.12
CA TRP A 809 -37.42 -11.96 48.57
C TRP A 809 -37.55 -13.32 49.23
N ARG A 810 -36.59 -13.66 50.09
CA ARG A 810 -36.62 -14.83 50.96
C ARG A 810 -36.75 -14.45 52.43
N GLU A 811 -37.44 -15.29 53.16
CA GLU A 811 -37.57 -15.24 54.62
C GLU A 811 -37.34 -16.65 55.15
N ASN A 812 -36.44 -16.82 56.12
CA ASN A 812 -36.06 -18.13 56.67
C ASN A 812 -35.74 -19.18 55.59
N GLY A 813 -35.03 -18.76 54.53
CA GLY A 813 -34.65 -19.60 53.39
C GLY A 813 -35.78 -19.93 52.39
N LYS A 814 -37.02 -19.46 52.60
CA LYS A 814 -38.15 -19.69 51.69
C LYS A 814 -38.48 -18.44 50.87
N ILE A 815 -38.72 -18.61 49.57
CA ILE A 815 -39.12 -17.52 48.67
C ILE A 815 -40.54 -17.07 49.04
N ARG A 816 -40.69 -15.80 49.42
CA ARG A 816 -41.97 -15.17 49.74
C ARG A 816 -42.57 -14.44 48.55
N ASN A 817 -41.74 -13.72 47.80
CA ASN A 817 -42.16 -13.02 46.59
C ASN A 817 -40.98 -12.91 45.61
N GLN A 818 -41.28 -12.87 44.32
CA GLN A 818 -40.29 -12.69 43.25
C GLN A 818 -40.93 -12.06 42.02
N GLY A 819 -40.20 -11.22 41.31
CA GLY A 819 -40.77 -10.36 40.27
C GLY A 819 -39.84 -9.23 39.84
N ASN A 820 -40.30 -8.35 38.96
CA ASN A 820 -39.56 -7.14 38.61
C ASN A 820 -39.48 -6.22 39.83
N CYS A 821 -38.35 -5.58 40.06
CA CYS A 821 -38.22 -4.62 41.14
C CYS A 821 -38.96 -3.31 40.79
N PRO A 822 -39.55 -2.63 41.79
CA PRO A 822 -39.81 -3.12 43.15
C PRO A 822 -40.93 -4.18 43.16
N LEU A 823 -40.84 -5.18 44.06
CA LEU A 823 -41.87 -6.21 44.29
C LEU A 823 -43.12 -5.63 44.97
N GLY A 824 -43.83 -4.72 44.29
CA GLY A 824 -45.05 -4.07 44.79
C GLY A 824 -44.86 -3.19 46.04
N LYS A 825 -45.93 -2.49 46.44
CA LYS A 825 -45.98 -1.77 47.72
C LYS A 825 -46.20 -2.76 48.87
N HIS A 826 -45.21 -3.60 49.17
CA HIS A 826 -45.23 -4.35 50.41
C HIS A 826 -44.79 -3.46 51.56
N ASP A 827 -45.58 -3.47 52.63
CA ASP A 827 -45.28 -2.82 53.89
C ASP A 827 -44.03 -3.51 54.47
N ARG A 828 -42.86 -2.84 54.37
CA ARG A 828 -41.57 -3.35 54.90
C ARG A 828 -41.64 -3.62 56.40
N ASN A 829 -42.69 -3.15 57.08
CA ASN A 829 -42.92 -3.23 58.52
C ASN A 829 -43.44 -4.60 59.04
N LEU A 830 -43.41 -5.68 58.26
CA LEU A 830 -43.98 -6.97 58.69
C LEU A 830 -42.95 -8.05 59.05
N PHE A 831 -41.65 -7.88 58.74
CA PHE A 831 -40.68 -8.97 58.88
C PHE A 831 -39.28 -8.50 59.30
N TRP A 832 -38.72 -9.18 60.31
CA TRP A 832 -37.52 -8.77 61.07
C TRP A 832 -36.19 -9.32 60.55
N GLU A 833 -36.24 -10.37 59.72
CA GLU A 833 -35.07 -10.99 59.09
C GLU A 833 -35.44 -11.40 57.66
N TYR A 834 -34.78 -10.80 56.68
CA TYR A 834 -35.03 -11.16 55.28
C TYR A 834 -33.81 -10.98 54.37
N GLU A 835 -33.82 -11.79 53.31
CA GLU A 835 -32.87 -11.71 52.21
C GLU A 835 -33.57 -11.17 50.96
N LEU A 836 -33.01 -10.11 50.37
CA LEU A 836 -33.44 -9.54 49.11
C LEU A 836 -32.31 -9.68 48.09
N THR A 837 -32.51 -10.52 47.08
CA THR A 837 -31.56 -10.69 45.98
C THR A 837 -31.95 -9.79 44.82
N TYR A 838 -31.04 -8.90 44.41
CA TYR A 838 -31.11 -8.15 43.16
C TYR A 838 -30.42 -8.95 42.05
N THR A 839 -31.12 -9.21 40.96
CA THR A 839 -30.57 -9.83 39.75
C THR A 839 -30.73 -8.86 38.60
N LEU A 840 -29.62 -8.32 38.10
CA LEU A 840 -29.64 -7.41 36.96
C LEU A 840 -30.13 -8.15 35.71
N LYS A 841 -31.22 -7.65 35.10
CA LYS A 841 -31.80 -8.21 33.87
C LYS A 841 -31.36 -7.49 32.62
N ASP A 842 -31.17 -6.18 32.73
CA ASP A 842 -30.81 -5.32 31.62
C ASP A 842 -29.69 -4.38 32.06
N GLU A 843 -28.46 -4.89 31.92
CA GLU A 843 -27.25 -4.17 32.25
C GLU A 843 -27.05 -2.93 31.38
N ALA A 844 -27.42 -3.02 30.10
CA ALA A 844 -27.27 -1.92 29.15
C ALA A 844 -28.20 -0.75 29.51
N GLY A 845 -29.46 -1.03 29.82
CA GLY A 845 -30.43 -0.03 30.27
C GLY A 845 -30.06 0.59 31.62
N PHE A 846 -29.53 -0.21 32.55
CA PHE A 846 -29.03 0.26 33.85
C PHE A 846 -27.84 1.21 33.70
N ALA A 847 -26.81 0.80 32.96
CA ALA A 847 -25.63 1.61 32.68
C ALA A 847 -26.01 2.94 31.99
N LYS A 848 -26.91 2.89 31.01
CA LYS A 848 -27.41 4.08 30.31
C LYS A 848 -28.09 5.07 31.25
N THR A 849 -28.97 4.59 32.12
CA THR A 849 -29.72 5.44 33.07
C THR A 849 -28.79 6.10 34.08
N LEU A 850 -27.79 5.36 34.58
CA LEU A 850 -26.76 5.91 35.47
C LEU A 850 -25.93 7.01 34.82
N LEU A 851 -25.49 6.81 33.58
CA LEU A 851 -24.70 7.80 32.86
C LEU A 851 -25.53 9.06 32.55
N GLU A 852 -26.74 8.90 32.01
CA GLU A 852 -27.56 10.03 31.53
C GLU A 852 -28.17 10.88 32.66
N GLN A 853 -28.58 10.26 33.77
CA GLN A 853 -29.28 10.98 34.84
C GLN A 853 -28.39 11.33 36.04
N TYR A 854 -27.33 10.57 36.26
CA TYR A 854 -26.49 10.69 37.45
C TYR A 854 -25.00 10.93 37.12
N GLY A 855 -24.56 10.72 35.88
CA GLY A 855 -23.17 10.93 35.47
C GLY A 855 -22.23 9.86 36.01
N ILE A 856 -22.77 8.68 36.32
CA ILE A 856 -22.03 7.56 36.90
C ILE A 856 -21.69 6.56 35.79
N GLN A 857 -20.40 6.22 35.68
CA GLN A 857 -19.93 5.21 34.73
C GLN A 857 -20.24 3.79 35.22
N ARG A 858 -20.43 2.84 34.31
CA ARG A 858 -20.69 1.44 34.67
C ARG A 858 -19.54 0.84 35.48
N GLU A 859 -18.30 1.23 35.18
CA GLU A 859 -17.06 0.78 35.82
C GLU A 859 -16.91 1.36 37.23
N TRP A 860 -17.60 2.47 37.53
CA TRP A 860 -17.66 3.04 38.88
C TRP A 860 -18.66 2.30 39.77
N VAL A 861 -19.29 1.23 39.25
CA VAL A 861 -20.28 0.41 39.96
C VAL A 861 -19.84 -1.06 39.99
N LYS A 862 -19.84 -1.66 41.17
CA LYS A 862 -19.74 -3.11 41.39
C LYS A 862 -21.04 -3.64 41.95
N PHE A 863 -21.31 -4.92 41.78
CA PHE A 863 -22.42 -5.60 42.45
C PHE A 863 -21.86 -6.38 43.63
N GLY A 864 -22.45 -6.21 44.80
CA GLY A 864 -21.98 -6.85 46.02
C GLY A 864 -23.08 -6.98 47.05
N ASP A 865 -22.75 -7.69 48.12
CA ASP A 865 -23.70 -8.02 49.16
C ASP A 865 -23.57 -7.02 50.31
N VAL A 866 -24.70 -6.52 50.79
CA VAL A 866 -24.78 -5.61 51.92
C VAL A 866 -25.56 -6.27 53.04
N HIS A 867 -24.90 -6.43 54.18
CA HIS A 867 -25.54 -6.86 55.42
C HIS A 867 -25.76 -5.64 56.31
N SER A 868 -27.03 -5.32 56.58
CA SER A 868 -27.42 -4.21 57.44
C SER A 868 -28.16 -4.75 58.66
N VAL A 869 -27.52 -4.64 59.83
CA VAL A 869 -28.16 -4.96 61.11
C VAL A 869 -28.51 -3.66 61.82
N TYR A 870 -29.79 -3.38 61.96
CA TYR A 870 -30.28 -2.30 62.79
C TYR A 870 -30.69 -2.88 64.15
N ARG A 871 -30.01 -2.45 65.21
CA ARG A 871 -30.38 -2.82 66.58
C ARG A 871 -30.92 -1.63 67.33
N CYS A 872 -32.12 -1.79 67.86
CA CYS A 872 -32.77 -0.76 68.63
C CYS A 872 -32.11 -0.59 69.99
N LYS A 873 -31.73 0.65 70.30
CA LYS A 873 -31.36 1.02 71.67
C LYS A 873 -32.63 1.15 72.49
N ALA A 874 -32.60 0.66 73.73
CA ALA A 874 -33.75 0.72 74.63
C ALA A 874 -34.18 2.18 74.84
N GLY A 875 -35.36 2.55 74.31
CA GLY A 875 -35.98 3.86 74.52
C GLY A 875 -35.97 4.83 73.32
N GLU A 876 -35.40 4.49 72.17
CA GLU A 876 -35.47 5.33 70.95
C GLU A 876 -36.79 5.14 70.16
N ARG A 877 -37.23 6.21 69.48
CA ARG A 877 -38.25 6.19 68.40
C ARG A 877 -37.54 6.12 67.04
N ASP A 878 -38.23 5.65 66.01
CA ASP A 878 -37.68 5.42 64.65
C ASP A 878 -36.81 6.58 64.13
N PRO A 879 -35.70 6.28 63.43
CA PRO A 879 -34.82 7.29 62.88
C PRO A 879 -35.52 8.09 61.76
N PRO A 880 -35.19 9.39 61.57
CA PRO A 880 -35.75 10.17 60.47
C PRO A 880 -35.29 9.61 59.12
N GLY A 881 -36.22 9.18 58.27
CA GLY A 881 -35.94 8.66 56.93
C GLY A 881 -36.26 7.18 56.68
N SER A 882 -36.95 6.49 57.60
CA SER A 882 -37.42 5.10 57.43
C SER A 882 -38.61 4.92 56.47
N GLY A 883 -38.94 5.92 55.65
CA GLY A 883 -39.95 5.78 54.58
C GLY A 883 -41.41 5.67 55.00
N ILE A 884 -41.72 5.70 56.29
CA ILE A 884 -43.10 5.59 56.76
C ILE A 884 -43.79 6.96 56.61
N ARG A 885 -44.59 7.13 55.55
CA ARG A 885 -45.51 8.27 55.44
C ARG A 885 -46.50 8.23 56.61
N ASN A 886 -46.55 9.33 57.36
CA ASN A 886 -47.60 9.64 58.33
C ASN A 886 -49.00 9.53 57.68
N ILE A 887 -49.66 8.37 57.78
CA ILE A 887 -51.12 8.31 57.65
C ILE A 887 -51.68 8.57 59.05
N SER A 888 -51.95 9.84 59.34
CA SER A 888 -52.72 10.22 60.52
C SER A 888 -54.17 10.48 60.10
N THR A 889 -55.04 9.49 60.32
CA THR A 889 -56.48 9.75 60.53
C THR A 889 -56.74 9.81 62.04
N PRO A 890 -57.57 10.73 62.55
CA PRO A 890 -57.45 11.21 63.94
C PRO A 890 -58.12 10.37 65.04
N SER A 891 -58.36 9.07 64.88
CA SER A 891 -59.23 8.32 65.81
C SER A 891 -58.77 6.93 66.25
N GLU A 892 -57.50 6.57 66.12
CA GLU A 892 -56.95 5.38 66.80
C GLU A 892 -55.82 5.77 67.76
N PRO A 893 -55.75 5.18 68.97
CA PRO A 893 -54.60 5.38 69.85
C PRO A 893 -53.34 4.91 69.11
N LEU A 894 -52.32 5.77 69.05
CA LEU A 894 -50.97 5.44 68.64
C LEU A 894 -50.53 4.16 69.37
N ARG A 895 -50.65 2.98 68.73
CA ARG A 895 -49.92 1.80 69.18
C ARG A 895 -48.45 2.23 69.14
N LYS A 896 -47.83 2.29 70.32
CA LYS A 896 -46.39 2.45 70.51
C LYS A 896 -45.69 1.45 69.59
N ARG A 897 -45.25 1.88 68.40
CA ARG A 897 -44.39 1.05 67.57
C ARG A 897 -43.03 1.09 68.23
N GLN A 898 -42.65 -0.05 68.79
CA GLN A 898 -41.33 -0.25 69.35
C GLN A 898 -40.36 -0.22 68.18
N CYS A 899 -39.22 0.45 68.37
CA CYS A 899 -38.08 0.21 67.50
C CYS A 899 -37.82 -1.31 67.53
N GLU A 900 -37.84 -1.95 66.37
CA GLU A 900 -37.62 -3.38 66.23
C GLU A 900 -36.29 -3.64 65.50
N ASN A 901 -35.57 -4.69 65.92
CA ASN A 901 -34.28 -5.01 65.32
C ASN A 901 -34.52 -5.53 63.89
N GLU A 902 -33.81 -4.96 62.92
CA GLU A 902 -33.84 -5.43 61.53
C GLU A 902 -32.53 -6.13 61.22
N ASP A 903 -32.62 -7.32 60.63
CA ASP A 903 -31.50 -8.02 60.03
C ASP A 903 -31.75 -8.20 58.52
N ARG A 904 -31.10 -7.36 57.71
CA ARG A 904 -31.32 -7.28 56.27
C ARG A 904 -30.10 -7.73 55.50
N HIS A 905 -30.30 -8.74 54.65
CA HIS A 905 -29.30 -9.22 53.70
C HIS A 905 -29.71 -8.82 52.28
N GLU A 906 -29.01 -7.85 51.69
CA GLU A 906 -29.21 -7.45 50.30
C GLU A 906 -28.10 -8.05 49.43
N LEU A 907 -28.45 -8.99 48.57
CA LEU A 907 -27.49 -9.69 47.71
C LEU A 907 -27.49 -9.09 46.30
N GLY A 908 -26.32 -8.91 45.70
CA GLY A 908 -26.18 -8.39 44.33
C GLY A 908 -26.59 -6.91 44.18
N ARG A 909 -26.48 -6.11 45.24
CA ARG A 909 -26.81 -4.67 45.24
C ARG A 909 -25.75 -3.86 44.46
N PRO A 910 -26.14 -2.84 43.67
CA PRO A 910 -25.18 -1.92 43.07
C PRO A 910 -24.48 -1.05 44.12
N LEU A 911 -23.15 -1.04 44.10
CA LEU A 911 -22.26 -0.34 45.02
C LEU A 911 -21.19 0.43 44.25
N LYS A 912 -20.66 1.51 44.83
CA LYS A 912 -19.49 2.21 44.29
C LYS A 912 -18.31 1.24 44.17
N ALA A 913 -17.62 1.25 43.04
CA ALA A 913 -16.39 0.50 42.82
C ALA A 913 -15.25 0.99 43.72
N ASP A 914 -14.30 0.11 44.02
CA ASP A 914 -13.16 0.45 44.89
C ASP A 914 -12.19 1.45 44.23
N LYS A 915 -12.17 1.49 42.89
CA LYS A 915 -11.37 2.41 42.10
C LYS A 915 -12.27 3.24 41.19
N VAL A 916 -12.28 4.56 41.40
CA VAL A 916 -12.99 5.53 40.57
C VAL A 916 -11.96 6.48 39.97
N GLU A 917 -11.74 6.34 38.66
CA GLU A 917 -10.84 7.21 37.89
C GLU A 917 -11.61 8.29 37.14
N VAL A 918 -11.19 9.55 37.31
CA VAL A 918 -11.80 10.72 36.67
C VAL A 918 -10.76 11.33 35.71
N ALA A 919 -11.19 11.61 34.48
CA ALA A 919 -10.35 12.20 33.45
C ALA A 919 -9.92 13.65 33.80
N ASN A 920 -8.65 13.99 33.57
CA ASN A 920 -8.11 15.32 33.85
C ASN A 920 -8.01 16.17 32.56
N PRO A 921 -8.87 17.20 32.38
CA PRO A 921 -8.84 18.09 31.20
C PRO A 921 -7.49 18.74 30.93
N LYS A 922 -6.74 19.12 31.97
CA LYS A 922 -5.42 19.77 31.83
C LYS A 922 -4.43 18.88 31.10
N LYS A 923 -4.47 17.57 31.34
CA LYS A 923 -3.62 16.59 30.64
C LYS A 923 -3.89 16.53 29.14
N ILE A 924 -5.11 16.80 28.69
CA ILE A 924 -5.46 16.84 27.26
C ILE A 924 -4.81 18.05 26.59
N VAL A 925 -4.87 19.22 27.24
CA VAL A 925 -4.25 20.44 26.72
C VAL A 925 -2.73 20.35 26.75
N GLU A 926 -2.16 19.79 27.82
CA GLU A 926 -0.71 19.53 27.94
C GLU A 926 -0.18 18.55 26.89
N ALA A 927 -0.96 17.51 26.56
CA ALA A 927 -0.61 16.57 25.50
C ALA A 927 -0.61 17.21 24.10
N ALA A 928 -1.50 18.19 23.86
CA ALA A 928 -1.54 18.93 22.61
C ALA A 928 -0.46 20.03 22.52
N ALA A 929 -0.03 20.58 23.66
CA ALA A 929 0.81 21.78 23.78
C ALA A 929 2.09 21.77 22.91
N PRO A 930 2.91 20.69 22.85
CA PRO A 930 4.13 20.67 22.04
C PRO A 930 3.88 20.85 20.54
N ASN A 931 2.67 20.51 20.08
CA ASN A 931 2.31 20.44 18.67
C ASN A 931 1.45 21.62 18.21
N LEU A 932 1.12 22.56 19.11
CA LEU A 932 0.27 23.70 18.76
C LEU A 932 0.93 24.66 17.77
N GLY A 933 2.27 24.77 17.80
CA GLY A 933 3.03 25.48 16.76
C GLY A 933 2.90 24.84 15.39
N LEU A 934 2.87 23.50 15.33
CA LEU A 934 2.66 22.74 14.09
C LEU A 934 1.22 22.85 13.61
N LEU A 935 0.23 22.77 14.51
CA LEU A 935 -1.18 23.00 14.20
C LEU A 935 -1.37 24.40 13.58
N ARG A 936 -0.76 25.44 14.17
CA ARG A 936 -0.78 26.80 13.61
C ARG A 936 -0.16 26.84 12.22
N ALA A 937 1.02 26.25 12.03
CA ALA A 937 1.69 26.21 10.72
C ALA A 937 0.85 25.47 9.66
N GLY A 938 0.20 24.36 10.04
CA GLY A 938 -0.71 23.61 9.20
C GLY A 938 -1.95 24.40 8.80
N LEU A 939 -2.56 25.13 9.73
CA LEU A 939 -3.71 26.01 9.46
C LEU A 939 -3.32 27.18 8.54
N VAL A 940 -2.16 27.82 8.77
CA VAL A 940 -1.65 28.90 7.90
C VAL A 940 -1.40 28.38 6.48
N ALA A 941 -0.77 27.22 6.35
CA ALA A 941 -0.49 26.67 5.03
C ALA A 941 -1.78 26.21 4.31
N GLN A 942 -2.82 25.77 5.03
CA GLN A 942 -4.12 25.45 4.44
C GLN A 942 -4.85 26.71 3.98
N TRP A 943 -4.84 27.76 4.79
CA TRP A 943 -5.37 29.07 4.38
C TRP A 943 -4.63 29.61 3.15
N THR A 944 -3.31 29.48 3.11
CA THR A 944 -2.48 29.93 1.98
C THR A 944 -2.84 29.22 0.69
N THR A 945 -3.04 27.90 0.71
CA THR A 945 -3.45 27.15 -0.50
C THR A 945 -4.87 27.50 -0.95
N MET A 946 -5.77 27.81 -0.02
CA MET A 946 -7.14 28.26 -0.35
C MET A 946 -7.15 29.67 -0.97
N VAL A 947 -6.32 30.59 -0.48
CA VAL A 947 -6.19 31.96 -1.02
C VAL A 947 -5.51 31.97 -2.37
N LEU A 948 -4.48 31.13 -2.57
CA LEU A 948 -3.76 31.02 -3.85
C LEU A 948 -4.52 30.22 -4.92
N GLY A 949 -5.72 29.69 -4.60
CA GLY A 949 -6.49 28.84 -5.51
C GLY A 949 -5.82 27.49 -5.82
N THR A 950 -4.81 27.10 -5.05
CA THR A 950 -4.05 25.85 -5.22
C THR A 950 -4.61 24.71 -4.36
N TRP A 951 -5.67 24.96 -3.58
CA TRP A 951 -6.41 23.92 -2.87
C TRP A 951 -7.30 23.14 -3.83
N GLY A 952 -6.85 21.96 -4.27
CA GLY A 952 -7.56 21.09 -5.22
C GLY A 952 -8.75 20.31 -4.63
N GLY A 953 -9.37 20.81 -3.55
CA GLY A 953 -10.46 20.16 -2.82
C GLY A 953 -11.59 21.13 -2.48
N ASN A 954 -12.63 20.64 -1.82
CA ASN A 954 -13.73 21.52 -1.40
C ASN A 954 -13.26 22.46 -0.27
N ASN A 955 -13.45 23.78 -0.46
CA ASN A 955 -13.01 24.80 0.48
C ASN A 955 -13.80 24.75 1.80
N GLU A 956 -15.09 24.43 1.74
CA GLU A 956 -15.95 24.33 2.92
C GLU A 956 -15.56 23.13 3.79
N GLU A 957 -15.24 21.98 3.19
CA GLU A 957 -14.76 20.79 3.89
C GLU A 957 -13.39 21.05 4.52
N ALA A 958 -12.49 21.75 3.82
CA ALA A 958 -11.21 22.17 4.38
C ALA A 958 -11.39 23.09 5.58
N ALA A 959 -12.30 24.05 5.50
CA ALA A 959 -12.63 24.94 6.60
C ALA A 959 -13.25 24.20 7.80
N GLN A 960 -14.13 23.22 7.55
CA GLN A 960 -14.74 22.39 8.59
C GLN A 960 -13.69 21.54 9.32
N VAL A 961 -12.81 20.90 8.56
CA VAL A 961 -11.74 20.06 9.12
C VAL A 961 -10.70 20.88 9.87
N ALA A 962 -10.38 22.08 9.39
CA ALA A 962 -9.47 23.02 10.05
C ALA A 962 -10.01 23.56 11.39
N ALA A 963 -11.31 23.81 11.48
CA ALA A 963 -11.90 24.49 12.64
C ALA A 963 -12.07 23.58 13.86
N GLN A 964 -12.44 22.31 13.68
CA GLN A 964 -12.82 21.45 14.80
C GLN A 964 -11.70 21.10 15.80
N PRO A 965 -10.43 20.91 15.41
CA PRO A 965 -9.33 20.77 16.38
C PRO A 965 -9.22 21.98 17.32
N VAL A 966 -9.42 23.18 16.79
CA VAL A 966 -9.40 24.42 17.58
C VAL A 966 -10.58 24.48 18.54
N PHE A 967 -11.78 24.05 18.10
CA PHE A 967 -12.96 23.99 18.97
C PHE A 967 -12.76 23.00 20.12
N LEU A 968 -12.14 21.85 19.86
CA LEU A 968 -11.85 20.84 20.88
C LEU A 968 -10.90 21.40 21.95
N ILE A 969 -9.82 22.07 21.53
CA ILE A 969 -8.86 22.69 22.44
C ILE A 969 -9.51 23.81 23.26
N ALA A 970 -10.30 24.68 22.62
CA ALA A 970 -11.01 25.77 23.30
C ALA A 970 -12.01 25.24 24.35
N GLN A 971 -12.74 24.17 24.03
CA GLN A 971 -13.67 23.53 24.97
C GLN A 971 -12.95 22.85 26.13
N ALA A 972 -11.80 22.22 25.91
CA ALA A 972 -11.03 21.60 27.00
C ALA A 972 -10.56 22.66 28.01
N ILE A 973 -10.12 23.82 27.53
CA ILE A 973 -9.69 24.95 28.37
C ILE A 973 -10.88 25.57 29.14
N GLU A 974 -12.05 25.67 28.51
CA GLU A 974 -13.29 26.08 29.19
C GLU A 974 -13.69 25.09 30.30
N SER A 975 -13.57 23.78 30.04
CA SER A 975 -13.81 22.75 31.06
C SER A 975 -12.81 22.85 32.22
N MET A 976 -11.55 23.21 31.95
CA MET A 976 -10.57 23.45 33.00
C MET A 976 -10.99 24.59 33.94
N HIS A 977 -11.51 25.70 33.39
CA HIS A 977 -12.01 26.81 34.22
C HIS A 977 -13.13 26.36 35.17
N LYS A 978 -14.12 25.62 34.65
CA LYS A 978 -15.26 25.12 35.44
C LYS A 978 -14.85 24.11 36.51
N VAL A 979 -13.96 23.17 36.17
CA VAL A 979 -13.47 22.18 37.14
C VAL A 979 -12.67 22.86 38.25
N ARG A 980 -11.86 23.85 37.90
CA ARG A 980 -11.11 24.65 38.87
C ARG A 980 -12.06 25.39 39.82
N GLU A 981 -13.08 26.05 39.29
CA GLU A 981 -14.09 26.76 40.10
C GLU A 981 -14.80 25.81 41.07
N MET A 982 -15.37 24.70 40.59
CA MET A 982 -16.08 23.73 41.42
C MET A 982 -15.18 23.07 42.47
N GLY A 983 -13.96 22.70 42.11
CA GLY A 983 -13.02 22.08 43.03
C GLY A 983 -12.64 23.01 44.17
N LEU A 984 -12.40 24.29 43.85
CA LEU A 984 -12.13 25.33 44.85
C LEU A 984 -13.37 25.67 45.68
N ASP A 985 -14.57 25.62 45.11
CA ASP A 985 -15.82 25.85 45.84
C ASP A 985 -16.18 24.68 46.77
N TYR A 986 -16.03 23.43 46.32
CA TYR A 986 -16.18 22.25 47.17
C TYR A 986 -15.17 22.23 48.31
N LYS A 987 -13.94 22.67 48.05
CA LYS A 987 -12.92 22.88 49.09
C LYS A 987 -13.36 23.94 50.13
N LYS A 988 -14.14 24.95 49.73
CA LYS A 988 -14.60 26.04 50.61
C LYS A 988 -15.89 25.71 51.38
N GLU A 989 -16.78 24.88 50.83
CA GLU A 989 -18.09 24.57 51.43
C GLU A 989 -18.28 23.06 51.63
N VAL A 990 -18.04 22.58 52.86
CA VAL A 990 -18.69 21.34 53.35
C VAL A 990 -20.07 21.72 53.85
N ASP A 991 -20.97 22.16 52.95
CA ASP A 991 -22.36 22.37 53.34
C ASP A 991 -23.37 22.15 52.21
N ALA A 992 -24.42 21.42 52.56
CA ALA A 992 -25.25 20.60 51.68
C ALA A 992 -26.29 21.35 50.82
N LYS A 993 -25.96 22.51 50.21
CA LYS A 993 -27.00 23.34 49.54
C LYS A 993 -26.87 23.66 48.06
N LYS A 994 -25.93 23.04 47.33
CA LYS A 994 -25.86 23.17 45.85
C LYS A 994 -25.94 21.84 45.08
N GLN A 995 -26.52 20.78 45.66
CA GLN A 995 -26.51 19.45 45.02
C GLN A 995 -27.10 19.43 43.60
N LYS A 996 -28.19 20.16 43.29
CA LYS A 996 -28.83 20.08 41.96
C LYS A 996 -28.01 20.75 40.84
N GLU A 997 -27.51 21.96 41.05
CA GLU A 997 -26.67 22.66 40.04
C GLU A 997 -25.31 21.98 39.87
N LEU A 998 -24.74 21.48 40.98
CA LEU A 998 -23.49 20.75 40.97
C LEU A 998 -23.62 19.41 40.23
N ILE A 999 -24.74 18.70 40.36
CA ILE A 999 -25.02 17.46 39.59
C ILE A 999 -25.09 17.74 38.09
N LEU A 1000 -25.81 18.78 37.64
CA LEU A 1000 -25.90 19.15 36.22
C LEU A 1000 -24.52 19.56 35.63
N LEU A 1001 -23.70 20.25 36.42
CA LEU A 1001 -22.37 20.66 36.01
C LEU A 1001 -21.37 19.49 35.98
N ILE A 1002 -21.42 18.59 36.97
CA ILE A 1002 -20.68 17.31 36.98
C ILE A 1002 -21.08 16.48 35.76
N LEU A 1003 -22.38 16.32 35.49
CA LEU A 1003 -22.91 15.61 34.31
C LEU A 1003 -22.29 16.17 33.03
N THR A 1004 -22.29 17.48 32.86
CA THR A 1004 -21.75 18.12 31.64
C THR A 1004 -20.25 17.85 31.46
N ILE A 1005 -19.47 17.92 32.53
CA ILE A 1005 -18.02 17.70 32.48
C ILE A 1005 -17.67 16.23 32.31
N VAL A 1006 -18.37 15.34 33.02
CA VAL A 1006 -18.18 13.88 32.90
C VAL A 1006 -18.60 13.38 31.51
N LEU A 1007 -19.72 13.85 30.97
CA LEU A 1007 -20.19 13.49 29.63
C LEU A 1007 -19.27 14.00 28.51
N PHE A 1008 -18.56 15.11 28.70
CA PHE A 1008 -17.54 15.58 27.74
C PHE A 1008 -16.38 14.57 27.59
N PHE A 1009 -15.99 13.88 28.68
CA PHE A 1009 -14.89 12.92 28.66
C PHE A 1009 -15.31 11.48 28.32
N ILE A 1010 -16.61 11.21 28.15
CA ILE A 1010 -17.12 9.85 27.92
C ILE A 1010 -17.97 9.80 26.66
N PRO A 1011 -17.44 9.19 25.58
CA PRO A 1011 -18.22 8.71 24.44
C PRO A 1011 -19.35 7.78 24.87
N ILE A 1012 -20.56 8.03 24.36
CA ILE A 1012 -21.83 7.44 24.78
C ILE A 1012 -21.82 5.90 24.71
N ALA A 1013 -21.94 5.27 25.88
CA ALA A 1013 -22.52 3.95 26.00
C ALA A 1013 -24.03 4.05 25.65
N GLY A 1014 -24.39 3.71 24.42
CA GLY A 1014 -25.77 3.80 23.95
C GLY A 1014 -26.09 2.76 22.89
N GLN A 1015 -26.73 1.67 23.32
CA GLN A 1015 -27.42 0.61 22.56
C GLN A 1015 -26.60 -0.42 21.76
N ALA A 1016 -25.29 -0.26 21.53
CA ALA A 1016 -24.46 -1.31 20.91
C ALA A 1016 -23.26 -1.80 21.75
N GLY A 1017 -22.90 -1.10 22.84
CA GLY A 1017 -21.66 -1.38 23.59
C GLY A 1017 -21.68 -2.60 24.52
N ALA A 1018 -22.85 -3.15 24.85
CA ALA A 1018 -22.92 -4.24 25.82
C ALA A 1018 -22.57 -5.63 25.24
N ALA A 1019 -22.59 -5.79 23.91
CA ALA A 1019 -22.29 -7.08 23.25
C ALA A 1019 -20.77 -7.29 22.97
N LEU A 1020 -19.91 -6.29 23.23
CA LEU A 1020 -18.51 -6.31 22.81
C LEU A 1020 -17.47 -5.96 23.91
N GLY A 1021 -17.84 -5.99 25.19
CA GLY A 1021 -16.84 -5.97 26.27
C GLY A 1021 -15.98 -4.71 26.36
N PHE A 1022 -16.59 -3.52 26.35
CA PHE A 1022 -15.87 -2.25 26.56
C PHE A 1022 -15.70 -1.94 28.05
N THR A 1023 -14.52 -2.21 28.62
CA THR A 1023 -14.20 -1.87 30.02
C THR A 1023 -12.88 -1.09 30.21
N THR A 1024 -12.23 -0.62 29.14
CA THR A 1024 -10.91 0.07 29.20
C THR A 1024 -10.76 1.31 28.29
N ALA A 1025 -11.79 1.71 27.53
CA ALA A 1025 -11.62 2.62 26.38
C ALA A 1025 -11.39 4.11 26.71
N THR A 1026 -11.86 4.65 27.83
CA THR A 1026 -11.75 6.10 28.10
C THR A 1026 -10.34 6.50 28.54
N VAL A 1027 -9.70 5.69 29.39
CA VAL A 1027 -8.29 5.85 29.75
C VAL A 1027 -7.40 5.52 28.55
N ALA A 1028 -7.78 4.56 27.70
CA ALA A 1028 -7.09 4.28 26.43
C ALA A 1028 -7.18 5.45 25.43
N ARG A 1029 -8.29 6.21 25.39
CA ARG A 1029 -8.45 7.40 24.55
C ARG A 1029 -7.65 8.61 25.03
N ILE A 1030 -7.50 8.77 26.35
CA ILE A 1030 -6.58 9.77 26.92
C ILE A 1030 -5.13 9.31 26.79
N ALA A 1031 -4.85 8.01 26.89
CA ALA A 1031 -3.54 7.44 26.59
C ALA A 1031 -3.18 7.51 25.10
N LEU A 1032 -4.17 7.50 24.18
CA LEU A 1032 -3.98 7.82 22.76
C LEU A 1032 -3.59 9.30 22.55
N LEU A 1033 -4.02 10.20 23.44
CA LEU A 1033 -3.60 11.61 23.42
C LEU A 1033 -2.23 11.82 24.09
N ILE A 1034 -1.94 11.10 25.19
CA ILE A 1034 -0.68 11.21 25.95
C ILE A 1034 0.46 10.37 25.33
N GLY A 1035 0.12 9.33 24.55
CA GLY A 1035 1.03 8.39 23.91
C GLY A 1035 1.26 8.69 22.42
N PHE A 1036 2.00 9.76 22.14
CA PHE A 1036 2.47 10.08 20.78
C PHE A 1036 3.70 9.26 20.32
N VAL A 1037 3.93 8.06 20.84
CA VAL A 1037 5.02 7.17 20.37
C VAL A 1037 4.57 5.70 20.39
N GLY A 1038 4.22 5.17 19.21
CA GLY A 1038 4.03 3.73 18.98
C GLY A 1038 2.95 3.39 17.93
N ASP A 1039 3.31 3.37 16.65
CA ASP A 1039 2.69 2.67 15.50
C ASP A 1039 1.15 2.65 15.27
N ALA A 1040 0.34 3.40 16.01
CA ALA A 1040 -1.08 3.55 15.70
C ALA A 1040 -1.30 4.73 14.75
N ALA A 1041 -1.15 4.48 13.44
CA ALA A 1041 -1.70 5.38 12.42
C ALA A 1041 -3.24 5.39 12.57
N LEU A 1042 -3.83 6.53 12.92
CA LEU A 1042 -5.29 6.71 12.84
C LEU A 1042 -5.68 6.76 11.35
N THR A 1043 -5.90 5.58 10.77
CA THR A 1043 -6.29 5.39 9.37
C THR A 1043 -7.72 5.87 9.13
N ALA A 1044 -8.11 5.98 7.87
CA ALA A 1044 -9.46 6.36 7.47
C ALA A 1044 -10.58 5.52 8.09
N VAL A 1045 -10.27 4.25 8.30
CA VAL A 1045 -11.13 3.26 8.92
C VAL A 1045 -11.49 3.67 10.36
N SER A 1046 -10.55 4.27 11.11
CA SER A 1046 -10.79 4.66 12.51
C SER A 1046 -11.78 5.82 12.71
N VAL A 1047 -11.95 6.71 11.71
CA VAL A 1047 -12.90 7.83 11.76
C VAL A 1047 -14.29 7.42 11.25
N VAL A 1048 -14.35 6.39 10.39
CA VAL A 1048 -15.61 5.80 9.90
C VAL A 1048 -16.21 4.86 10.94
N ASP A 1049 -15.38 4.08 11.64
CA ASP A 1049 -15.81 3.15 12.69
C ASP A 1049 -16.10 3.87 14.02
N ASP A 1050 -15.38 4.96 14.33
CA ASP A 1050 -15.65 5.83 15.48
C ASP A 1050 -15.62 7.31 15.05
N PRO A 1051 -16.80 7.89 14.70
CA PRO A 1051 -16.90 9.29 14.31
C PRO A 1051 -16.27 10.26 15.31
N MET A 1052 -16.20 9.90 16.60
CA MET A 1052 -15.61 10.75 17.65
C MET A 1052 -14.12 11.03 17.45
N MET A 1053 -13.44 10.23 16.63
CA MET A 1053 -12.03 10.42 16.32
C MET A 1053 -11.80 11.48 15.23
N ALA A 1054 -12.85 12.02 14.58
CA ALA A 1054 -12.70 12.98 13.49
C ALA A 1054 -11.93 14.27 13.88
N PRO A 1055 -12.18 14.93 15.04
CA PRO A 1055 -11.40 16.10 15.45
C PRO A 1055 -9.94 15.75 15.80
N ILE A 1056 -9.67 14.53 16.25
CA ILE A 1056 -8.32 14.04 16.58
C ILE A 1056 -7.56 13.69 15.29
N ALA A 1057 -8.23 13.08 14.30
CA ALA A 1057 -7.67 12.83 12.98
C ALA A 1057 -7.37 14.14 12.24
N ALA A 1058 -8.23 15.15 12.37
CA ALA A 1058 -7.97 16.51 11.89
C ALA A 1058 -6.75 17.11 12.58
N LEU A 1059 -6.64 17.01 13.92
CA LEU A 1059 -5.47 17.47 14.67
C LEU A 1059 -4.18 16.80 14.17
N GLY A 1060 -4.18 15.46 14.06
CA GLY A 1060 -3.05 14.68 13.54
C GLY A 1060 -2.60 15.10 12.14
N MET A 1061 -3.56 15.37 11.25
CA MET A 1061 -3.30 15.85 9.89
C MET A 1061 -2.62 17.24 9.87
N PHE A 1062 -3.02 18.16 10.76
CA PHE A 1062 -2.42 19.49 10.80
C PHE A 1062 -1.09 19.56 11.54
N VAL A 1063 -0.81 18.64 12.47
CA VAL A 1063 0.45 18.60 13.24
C VAL A 1063 1.52 17.69 12.63
N GLY A 1064 1.17 16.81 11.69
CA GLY A 1064 2.14 15.98 10.96
C GLY A 1064 2.75 14.81 11.74
N LEU A 1065 2.11 14.33 12.81
CA LEU A 1065 2.56 13.18 13.62
C LEU A 1065 1.80 11.90 13.26
N GLY A 1066 2.47 10.73 13.33
CA GLY A 1066 1.85 9.40 13.17
C GLY A 1066 1.77 8.88 11.72
N GLY A 1067 2.86 8.94 10.95
CA GLY A 1067 2.84 8.51 9.53
C GLY A 1067 2.11 9.50 8.63
N GLY A 1068 2.29 10.81 8.90
CA GLY A 1068 1.60 11.95 8.32
C GLY A 1068 1.14 11.76 6.87
N ALA A 1069 -0.14 11.45 6.71
CA ALA A 1069 -0.85 11.63 5.46
C ALA A 1069 -0.77 13.11 5.07
N ALA A 1070 -0.47 13.39 3.80
CA ALA A 1070 -0.48 14.75 3.29
C ALA A 1070 -1.87 15.40 3.49
N ARG A 1071 -1.90 16.74 3.64
CA ARG A 1071 -3.13 17.54 3.64
C ARG A 1071 -3.74 17.51 2.23
N THR A 1072 -4.35 16.39 1.86
CA THR A 1072 -4.96 16.18 0.54
C THR A 1072 -6.47 16.43 0.59
N PRO A 1073 -7.08 16.80 -0.54
CA PRO A 1073 -8.53 16.89 -0.68
C PRO A 1073 -9.29 15.64 -0.22
N GLY A 1074 -8.79 14.45 -0.57
CA GLY A 1074 -9.42 13.18 -0.20
C GLY A 1074 -9.44 12.95 1.31
N ARG A 1075 -8.32 13.24 2.00
CA ARG A 1075 -8.24 13.10 3.45
C ARG A 1075 -9.11 14.13 4.18
N VAL A 1076 -9.19 15.35 3.66
CA VAL A 1076 -10.10 16.38 4.18
C VAL A 1076 -11.55 15.99 3.98
N ALA A 1077 -11.96 15.51 2.80
CA ALA A 1077 -13.33 15.08 2.54
C ALA A 1077 -13.75 13.90 3.44
N GLU A 1078 -12.82 12.99 3.69
CA GLU A 1078 -13.03 11.83 4.55
C GLU A 1078 -13.18 12.21 6.03
N ILE A 1079 -12.31 13.08 6.56
CA ILE A 1079 -12.45 13.60 7.91
C ILE A 1079 -13.75 14.43 8.02
N ALA A 1080 -14.06 15.27 7.02
CA ALA A 1080 -15.30 16.03 6.97
C ALA A 1080 -16.54 15.13 6.97
N LYS A 1081 -16.49 13.96 6.33
CA LYS A 1081 -17.55 12.94 6.39
C LYS A 1081 -17.72 12.41 7.82
N GLY A 1082 -16.63 12.13 8.53
CA GLY A 1082 -16.65 11.78 9.95
C GLY A 1082 -17.27 12.87 10.83
N GLN A 1083 -16.92 14.13 10.61
CA GLN A 1083 -17.50 15.27 11.33
C GLN A 1083 -19.00 15.44 11.07
N ARG A 1084 -19.45 15.20 9.83
CA ARG A 1084 -20.88 15.18 9.48
C ARG A 1084 -21.61 14.02 10.16
N ALA A 1085 -21.00 12.84 10.20
CA ALA A 1085 -21.53 11.68 10.92
C ALA A 1085 -21.64 11.95 12.43
N MET A 1086 -20.62 12.57 13.06
CA MET A 1086 -20.70 13.02 14.45
C MET A 1086 -21.92 13.91 14.69
N ARG A 1087 -22.17 14.86 13.79
CA ARG A 1087 -23.31 15.78 13.93
C ARG A 1087 -24.64 15.06 13.75
N ALA A 1088 -24.76 14.20 12.74
CA ALA A 1088 -25.97 13.41 12.47
C ALA A 1088 -26.32 12.45 13.62
N SER A 1089 -25.31 11.87 14.28
CA SER A 1089 -25.47 10.98 15.43
C SER A 1089 -25.63 11.72 16.77
N GLY A 1090 -25.74 13.06 16.77
CA GLY A 1090 -25.87 13.87 17.97
C GLY A 1090 -24.64 13.88 18.89
N ILE A 1091 -23.48 13.46 18.39
CA ILE A 1091 -22.21 13.42 19.13
C ILE A 1091 -21.70 14.85 19.37
N VAL A 1092 -21.88 15.77 18.41
CA VAL A 1092 -21.44 17.18 18.54
C VAL A 1092 -22.03 17.85 19.80
N ALA A 1093 -23.28 17.56 20.14
CA ALA A 1093 -23.90 18.13 21.35
C ALA A 1093 -23.25 17.63 22.65
N LYS A 1094 -22.55 16.50 22.58
CA LYS A 1094 -21.88 15.85 23.71
C LYS A 1094 -20.40 16.23 23.80
N MET A 1095 -19.89 16.96 22.81
CA MET A 1095 -18.56 17.59 22.82
C MET A 1095 -18.55 18.91 23.61
N GLY A 1096 -19.62 19.28 24.31
CA GLY A 1096 -19.70 20.47 25.14
C GLY A 1096 -20.30 21.69 24.43
N ASP A 1097 -20.84 22.61 25.24
CA ASP A 1097 -21.63 23.75 24.75
C ASP A 1097 -20.82 24.71 23.87
N LEU A 1098 -19.54 24.94 24.17
CA LEU A 1098 -18.69 25.83 23.37
C LEU A 1098 -18.36 25.18 22.02
N PHE A 1099 -18.04 23.88 22.00
CA PHE A 1099 -17.83 23.14 20.75
C PHE A 1099 -19.10 23.15 19.89
N LYS A 1100 -20.24 22.79 20.47
CA LYS A 1100 -21.53 22.75 19.77
C LYS A 1100 -21.91 24.11 19.19
N ARG A 1101 -21.80 25.19 19.98
CA ARG A 1101 -22.13 26.55 19.51
C ARG A 1101 -21.26 26.96 18.32
N ASN A 1102 -19.95 26.73 18.39
CA ASN A 1102 -19.03 27.06 17.31
C ASN A 1102 -19.29 26.22 16.05
N ASP A 1103 -19.56 24.91 16.21
CA ASP A 1103 -19.93 24.03 15.09
C ASP A 1103 -21.29 24.41 14.48
N ASP A 1104 -22.26 24.84 15.29
CA ASP A 1104 -23.56 25.35 14.80
C ASP A 1104 -23.39 26.60 13.92
N ILE A 1105 -22.48 27.50 14.29
CA ILE A 1105 -22.17 28.70 13.51
C ILE A 1105 -21.39 28.36 12.24
N LEU A 1106 -20.37 27.50 12.35
CA LEU A 1106 -19.60 26.98 11.22
C LEU A 1106 -20.51 26.42 10.12
N GLN A 1107 -21.52 25.62 10.47
CA GLN A 1107 -22.45 25.08 9.47
C GLN A 1107 -23.36 26.15 8.86
N LYS A 1108 -23.69 27.21 9.59
CA LYS A 1108 -24.45 28.34 9.01
C LYS A 1108 -23.59 29.09 7.98
N VAL A 1109 -22.33 29.37 8.31
CA VAL A 1109 -21.37 30.01 7.39
C VAL A 1109 -21.11 29.11 6.16
N ALA A 1110 -20.95 27.81 6.36
CA ALA A 1110 -20.75 26.84 5.27
C ALA A 1110 -22.01 26.65 4.39
N ASN A 1111 -23.22 26.74 4.94
CA ASN A 1111 -24.47 26.56 4.18
C ASN A 1111 -24.84 27.78 3.32
N VAL A 1112 -24.36 28.99 3.65
CA VAL A 1112 -24.49 30.17 2.76
C VAL A 1112 -23.71 29.95 1.45
N CYS A 1113 -22.66 29.14 1.47
CA CYS A 1113 -21.82 28.80 0.30
C CYS A 1113 -22.43 27.73 -0.61
N ARG A 1114 -23.41 26.94 -0.13
CA ARG A 1114 -24.04 25.84 -0.89
C ARG A 1114 -25.32 26.24 -1.64
N ARG A 1115 -25.78 27.48 -1.49
CA ARG A 1115 -27.12 27.93 -1.96
C ARG A 1115 -27.09 28.90 -3.14
N LYS A 1116 -25.97 29.06 -3.82
CA LYS A 1116 -25.89 29.82 -5.07
C LYS A 1116 -25.02 29.09 -6.07
#